data_AF-A0A7Y3H630-F1
#
_entry.id   AF-A0A7Y3H630-F1
#
_cell.length_a   1.000
_cell.length_b   1.000
_cell.length_c   1.000
_cell.angle_alpha   90.00
_cell.angle_beta   90.00
_cell.angle_gamma   90.00
#
_symmetry.space_group_name_H-M   'P 1'
#
loop_
_entity.id
_entity.type
_entity.pdbx_description
1 polymer ?
#
loop_
_entity_poly.entity_id
_entity_poly.type
_entity_poly.pdbx_seq_one_letter_code
_entity_poly.pdbx_strand_id
1 'polypeptide(L)'
;PRGDYGRVLAEFWADGPDSETPPGHWFTLLNYVTDHPAFERKYNGKGEQIDLLEWDVKSYLMMGSAMHDCAIAAWGIKGYYDYLRPISAIRSMAGRGQCTDENLPNYHVGGMPLVEGYIELVEEGDPLVGPNLENLNKIKLYAWKGPEFIEDPEVDVAGVDWILADDWWPYQRPSFVTPPFAGYVSGHSTYSRAAADLLAHMTGSEFFPGGMAEFSAERNEFLVFEDGPSEDIILQWATFRDASDQTSLSRIWGGIHPPADDIPGRLIGIEIAKDVISKAESFLFDDVDNDGFYTYQDCDDTNPNINPAANEICDGRDNNCSGFIDDNLPLFTYYLDVDSDGYGDEMFPIDTCLLFSPSGYASNPDDCNDEVDSINPISPEICDAIDNNCDGRADEGLPRNRYYFDFDNDGFGDASIFVDTCILNPPVGFVDNLSDCNDMNELINPNASEICDAIDNNCDGRADEGLTKNRYYEDLDQDGFGNQLVFADTCILIPPVGFVDNSSDCDDSDNSINPDGIEICDAVDNNCDGKADEGLPKITYYLDSDNDGFGNLMMPTDTCIMQPPIGYVDNSLDCDDSNSGISPIGIEIPDNDIDEDCNGIDLFIEAKMFPNPFDEELRIHLNYDGEVNTYIFESVSGRRVHFQRNNINNNFFTIRNYELFGGVYFLVIRDKNGVELYSNTIVHVNRNF
;
A
#
# COMPACT_ATOMS: atom_id res chain seq x y z
N PRO A 1 7.57 27.33 56.03
CA PRO A 1 7.79 25.87 56.22
C PRO A 1 6.59 25.20 56.92
N ARG A 2 6.59 23.88 57.14
CA ARG A 2 5.42 23.15 57.71
C ARG A 2 5.00 23.63 59.10
N GLY A 3 5.95 24.01 59.96
CA GLY A 3 5.64 24.56 61.29
C GLY A 3 4.82 25.85 61.20
N ASP A 4 5.28 26.78 60.37
CA ASP A 4 4.64 28.07 60.12
C ASP A 4 3.25 27.92 59.53
N TYR A 5 3.09 27.07 58.51
CA TYR A 5 1.76 26.74 57.98
C TYR A 5 0.83 26.21 59.09
N GLY A 6 1.35 25.39 60.01
CA GLY A 6 0.59 24.90 61.16
C GLY A 6 0.17 26.00 62.14
N ARG A 7 1.06 26.95 62.44
CA ARG A 7 0.81 28.10 63.32
C ARG A 7 -0.15 29.10 62.68
N VAL A 8 0.10 29.49 61.43
CA VAL A 8 -0.78 30.37 60.62
C VAL A 8 -2.18 29.79 60.55
N LEU A 9 -2.32 28.48 60.28
CA LEU A 9 -3.63 27.84 60.25
C LEU A 9 -4.33 27.83 61.62
N ALA A 10 -3.59 27.60 62.71
CA ALA A 10 -4.12 27.64 64.07
C ALA A 10 -4.65 29.04 64.45
N GLU A 11 -3.97 30.10 64.01
CA GLU A 11 -4.29 31.50 64.34
C GLU A 11 -5.35 32.11 63.41
N PHE A 12 -5.30 31.86 62.11
CA PHE A 12 -6.31 32.34 61.15
C PHE A 12 -7.73 31.86 61.52
N TRP A 13 -7.86 30.60 61.94
CA TRP A 13 -9.12 30.02 62.41
C TRP A 13 -9.27 30.11 63.95
N ALA A 14 -8.51 30.95 64.65
CA ALA A 14 -8.61 31.10 66.11
C ALA A 14 -9.82 31.90 66.58
N ASP A 15 -10.36 32.76 65.71
CA ASP A 15 -11.56 33.56 65.93
C ASP A 15 -11.48 34.34 67.27
N GLY A 16 -10.42 35.16 67.36
CA GLY A 16 -9.97 35.86 68.58
C GLY A 16 -10.83 37.06 68.99
N PRO A 17 -10.48 37.76 70.09
CA PRO A 17 -11.32 38.81 70.69
C PRO A 17 -11.54 40.05 69.82
N ASP A 18 -10.66 40.30 68.85
CA ASP A 18 -10.72 41.41 67.89
C ASP A 18 -11.17 40.94 66.48
N SER A 19 -11.73 39.73 66.38
CA SER A 19 -12.13 39.04 65.14
C SER A 19 -13.53 38.46 65.27
N GLU A 20 -14.13 38.10 64.14
CA GLU A 20 -15.39 37.39 64.05
C GLU A 20 -15.32 36.02 64.76
N THR A 21 -16.27 35.74 65.66
CA THR A 21 -16.50 34.37 66.15
C THR A 21 -16.72 33.39 64.99
N PRO A 22 -16.51 32.06 65.12
CA PRO A 22 -16.51 31.14 63.98
C PRO A 22 -17.72 31.24 63.02
N PRO A 23 -18.96 31.45 63.49
CA PRO A 23 -20.10 31.74 62.60
C PRO A 23 -19.90 32.96 61.69
N GLY A 24 -19.34 34.05 62.23
CA GLY A 24 -19.09 35.31 61.52
C GLY A 24 -18.00 35.18 60.45
N HIS A 25 -16.97 34.37 60.69
CA HIS A 25 -15.94 34.04 59.70
C HIS A 25 -16.58 33.48 58.41
N TRP A 26 -17.61 32.65 58.53
CA TRP A 26 -18.35 32.11 57.39
C TRP A 26 -19.31 33.09 56.71
N PHE A 27 -19.74 34.17 57.39
CA PHE A 27 -20.35 35.32 56.70
C PHE A 27 -19.32 36.13 55.92
N THR A 28 -18.10 36.30 56.42
CA THR A 28 -17.01 36.95 55.66
C THR A 28 -16.67 36.17 54.39
N LEU A 29 -16.68 34.83 54.45
CA LEU A 29 -16.53 33.97 53.27
C LEU A 29 -17.74 34.01 52.32
N LEU A 30 -18.98 34.07 52.84
CA LEU A 30 -20.18 34.28 52.02
C LEU A 30 -20.11 35.61 51.24
N ASN A 31 -19.63 36.68 51.87
CA ASN A 31 -19.49 37.98 51.23
C ASN A 31 -18.36 37.97 50.20
N TYR A 32 -17.20 37.37 50.52
CA TYR A 32 -16.10 37.16 49.56
C TYR A 32 -16.57 36.43 48.30
N VAL A 33 -17.42 35.40 48.44
CA VAL A 33 -18.04 34.68 47.32
C VAL A 33 -19.01 35.58 46.54
N THR A 34 -19.88 36.30 47.25
CA THR A 34 -20.96 37.13 46.67
C THR A 34 -20.43 38.35 45.91
N ASP A 35 -19.37 38.98 46.41
CA ASP A 35 -18.71 40.15 45.81
C ASP A 35 -17.70 39.77 44.70
N HIS A 36 -17.40 38.48 44.50
CA HIS A 36 -16.38 38.07 43.54
C HIS A 36 -16.80 38.34 42.08
N PRO A 37 -15.98 39.01 41.25
CA PRO A 37 -16.37 39.41 39.88
C PRO A 37 -16.75 38.27 38.93
N ALA A 38 -16.36 37.02 39.23
CA ALA A 38 -16.71 35.83 38.46
C ALA A 38 -17.90 35.03 39.06
N PHE A 39 -18.63 35.59 40.03
CA PHE A 39 -19.80 34.95 40.63
C PHE A 39 -21.11 35.43 40.00
N GLU A 40 -21.91 34.51 39.47
CA GLU A 40 -23.28 34.77 39.04
C GLU A 40 -24.25 34.42 40.18
N ARG A 41 -25.03 35.41 40.64
CA ARG A 41 -26.11 35.22 41.63
C ARG A 41 -27.29 34.44 41.04
N LYS A 42 -27.09 33.14 40.84
CA LYS A 42 -28.10 32.15 40.42
C LYS A 42 -28.25 31.15 41.56
N TYR A 43 -29.46 30.96 42.05
CA TYR A 43 -29.66 30.05 43.18
C TYR A 43 -29.45 28.60 42.73
N ASN A 44 -28.55 27.89 43.42
CA ASN A 44 -28.09 26.56 43.02
C ASN A 44 -27.53 26.53 41.58
N GLY A 45 -26.95 27.64 41.11
CA GLY A 45 -26.39 27.79 39.76
C GLY A 45 -27.44 27.84 38.63
N LYS A 46 -28.73 27.77 38.96
CA LYS A 46 -29.85 27.67 38.00
C LYS A 46 -30.68 28.96 37.90
N GLY A 47 -31.52 29.02 36.86
CA GLY A 47 -32.48 30.10 36.63
C GLY A 47 -31.86 31.43 36.19
N GLU A 48 -32.67 32.49 36.27
CA GLU A 48 -32.22 33.86 36.03
C GLU A 48 -31.31 34.39 37.16
N GLN A 49 -30.53 35.43 36.86
CA GLN A 49 -29.70 36.10 37.86
C GLN A 49 -30.57 36.94 38.80
N ILE A 50 -30.59 36.60 40.09
CA ILE A 50 -31.39 37.31 41.09
C ILE A 50 -30.72 38.62 41.54
N ASP A 51 -31.55 39.56 42.01
CA ASP A 51 -31.08 40.85 42.53
C ASP A 51 -30.16 40.67 43.75
N LEU A 52 -29.26 41.62 43.97
CA LEU A 52 -28.34 41.59 45.09
C LEU A 52 -29.07 41.57 46.44
N LEU A 53 -30.13 42.38 46.62
CA LEU A 53 -30.88 42.40 47.88
C LEU A 53 -31.62 41.09 48.12
N GLU A 54 -32.09 40.42 47.06
CA GLU A 54 -32.73 39.11 47.19
C GLU A 54 -31.71 38.02 47.54
N TRP A 55 -30.56 38.00 46.87
CA TRP A 55 -29.45 37.10 47.19
C TRP A 55 -28.97 37.27 48.62
N ASP A 56 -28.75 38.50 49.08
CA ASP A 56 -28.30 38.80 50.44
C ASP A 56 -29.32 38.28 51.46
N VAL A 57 -30.62 38.56 51.25
CA VAL A 57 -31.70 38.09 52.15
C VAL A 57 -31.79 36.57 52.18
N LYS A 58 -31.74 35.89 51.02
CA LYS A 58 -31.81 34.43 50.93
C LYS A 58 -30.59 33.76 51.59
N SER A 59 -29.39 34.23 51.25
CA SER A 59 -28.13 33.64 51.72
C SER A 59 -27.85 33.91 53.20
N TYR A 60 -28.11 35.12 53.71
CA TYR A 60 -27.97 35.42 55.14
C TYR A 60 -29.02 34.67 55.98
N LEU A 61 -30.23 34.44 55.47
CA LEU A 61 -31.24 33.64 56.17
C LEU A 61 -30.75 32.19 56.32
N MET A 62 -30.32 31.56 55.23
CA MET A 62 -29.82 30.18 55.24
C MET A 62 -28.58 30.02 56.11
N MET A 63 -27.55 30.86 55.89
CA MET A 63 -26.32 30.85 56.68
C MET A 63 -26.60 31.11 58.16
N GLY A 64 -27.43 32.11 58.47
CA GLY A 64 -27.82 32.45 59.84
C GLY A 64 -28.58 31.34 60.56
N SER A 65 -29.52 30.68 59.88
CA SER A 65 -30.23 29.52 60.43
C SER A 65 -29.29 28.35 60.72
N ALA A 66 -28.43 27.96 59.77
CA ALA A 66 -27.47 26.88 60.01
C ALA A 66 -26.47 27.23 61.11
N MET A 67 -25.99 28.47 61.19
CA MET A 67 -25.12 28.88 62.28
C MET A 67 -25.84 28.86 63.64
N HIS A 68 -27.14 29.17 63.68
CA HIS A 68 -27.92 29.07 64.91
C HIS A 68 -28.13 27.60 65.35
N ASP A 69 -28.53 26.73 64.42
CA ASP A 69 -28.82 25.33 64.73
C ASP A 69 -27.53 24.52 65.01
N CYS A 70 -26.42 24.86 64.36
CA CYS A 70 -25.09 24.35 64.72
C CYS A 70 -24.70 24.73 66.16
N ALA A 71 -25.04 25.94 66.61
CA ALA A 71 -24.81 26.37 67.99
C ALA A 71 -25.67 25.54 68.95
N ILE A 72 -26.96 25.38 68.67
CA ILE A 72 -27.89 24.56 69.48
C ILE A 72 -27.39 23.12 69.59
N ALA A 73 -27.05 22.48 68.47
CA ALA A 73 -26.59 21.10 68.43
C ALA A 73 -25.26 20.91 69.17
N ALA A 74 -24.23 21.71 68.84
CA ALA A 74 -22.92 21.56 69.44
C ALA A 74 -22.90 21.94 70.93
N TRP A 75 -23.65 22.94 71.38
CA TRP A 75 -23.74 23.29 72.81
C TRP A 75 -24.61 22.30 73.59
N GLY A 76 -25.67 21.76 72.99
CA GLY A 76 -26.45 20.67 73.58
C GLY A 76 -25.61 19.41 73.82
N ILE A 77 -24.78 19.04 72.85
CA ILE A 77 -23.84 17.92 72.96
C ILE A 77 -22.75 18.20 74.01
N LYS A 78 -22.13 19.39 73.99
CA LYS A 78 -21.14 19.81 75.00
C LYS A 78 -21.72 19.73 76.42
N GLY A 79 -22.93 20.23 76.63
CA GLY A 79 -23.62 20.20 77.92
C GLY A 79 -24.10 18.82 78.35
N TYR A 80 -24.29 17.88 77.42
CA TYR A 80 -24.66 16.49 77.72
C TYR A 80 -23.45 15.63 78.13
N TYR A 81 -22.33 15.76 77.42
CA TYR A 81 -21.14 14.93 77.65
C TYR A 81 -20.14 15.52 78.66
N ASP A 82 -20.15 16.85 78.89
CA ASP A 82 -19.20 17.61 79.74
C ASP A 82 -17.73 17.19 79.52
N TYR A 83 -17.38 16.96 78.26
CA TYR A 83 -16.14 16.30 77.88
C TYR A 83 -14.90 17.19 78.10
N LEU A 84 -13.84 16.57 78.63
CA LEU A 84 -12.60 17.22 79.01
C LEU A 84 -11.79 17.79 77.82
N ARG A 85 -10.88 18.73 78.11
CA ARG A 85 -9.95 19.33 77.12
C ARG A 85 -8.58 18.63 77.12
N PRO A 86 -7.82 18.67 76.01
CA PRO A 86 -6.50 18.03 75.90
C PRO A 86 -5.52 18.40 77.02
N ILE A 87 -5.42 19.68 77.39
CA ILE A 87 -4.56 20.14 78.51
C ILE A 87 -4.89 19.41 79.83
N SER A 88 -6.18 19.24 80.13
CA SER A 88 -6.65 18.50 81.31
C SER A 88 -6.42 17.00 81.17
N ALA A 89 -6.54 16.43 79.97
CA ALA A 89 -6.25 15.03 79.69
C ALA A 89 -4.76 14.73 79.95
N ILE A 90 -3.88 15.50 79.30
CA ILE A 90 -2.43 15.33 79.28
C ILE A 90 -1.87 15.43 80.71
N ARG A 91 -2.15 16.53 81.41
CA ARG A 91 -1.68 16.73 82.79
C ARG A 91 -2.25 15.70 83.77
N SER A 92 -3.53 15.28 83.61
CA SER A 92 -4.17 14.27 84.48
C SER A 92 -3.68 12.84 84.25
N MET A 93 -3.31 12.47 83.02
CA MET A 93 -2.69 11.17 82.71
C MET A 93 -1.23 11.15 83.14
N ALA A 94 -0.46 12.19 82.82
CA ALA A 94 0.96 12.27 83.15
C ALA A 94 1.22 12.36 84.66
N GLY A 95 0.40 13.11 85.41
CA GLY A 95 0.46 13.19 86.87
C GLY A 95 0.13 11.88 87.60
N ARG A 96 -0.29 10.83 86.88
CA ARG A 96 -0.44 9.46 87.40
C ARG A 96 0.79 8.58 87.11
N GLY A 97 1.68 9.01 86.22
CA GLY A 97 2.79 8.22 85.71
C GLY A 97 2.52 7.60 84.33
N GLN A 98 3.31 6.58 83.97
CA GLN A 98 3.27 5.92 82.66
C GLN A 98 2.47 4.61 82.66
N CYS A 99 1.97 4.18 81.50
CA CYS A 99 1.18 2.95 81.37
C CYS A 99 1.71 1.91 80.34
N THR A 100 2.96 2.07 79.86
CA THR A 100 3.55 1.21 78.81
C THR A 100 4.22 -0.05 79.37
N ASP A 101 4.90 0.02 80.51
CA ASP A 101 5.59 -1.13 81.12
C ASP A 101 5.46 -1.12 82.65
N GLU A 102 4.96 -2.22 83.22
CA GLU A 102 4.82 -2.42 84.66
C GLU A 102 6.15 -2.57 85.42
N ASN A 103 7.25 -2.78 84.69
CA ASN A 103 8.61 -2.90 85.23
C ASN A 103 9.36 -1.55 85.27
N LEU A 104 8.89 -0.55 84.52
CA LEU A 104 9.48 0.78 84.52
C LEU A 104 9.00 1.61 85.72
N PRO A 105 9.79 2.60 86.19
CA PRO A 105 9.37 3.53 87.23
C PRO A 105 8.04 4.23 86.93
N ASN A 106 7.37 4.68 88.00
CA ASN A 106 6.15 5.47 87.95
C ASN A 106 5.03 4.82 87.09
N TYR A 107 4.87 3.49 87.16
CA TYR A 107 3.80 2.79 86.44
C TYR A 107 2.41 2.97 87.08
N HIS A 108 1.40 3.26 86.26
CA HIS A 108 0.00 3.30 86.62
C HIS A 108 -0.89 2.98 85.41
N VAL A 109 -1.83 2.03 85.53
CA VAL A 109 -2.66 1.52 84.42
C VAL A 109 -3.50 2.58 83.67
N GLY A 110 -3.89 3.66 84.35
CA GLY A 110 -4.54 4.84 83.76
C GLY A 110 -3.62 6.05 83.59
N GLY A 111 -2.31 5.82 83.47
CA GLY A 111 -1.28 6.82 83.17
C GLY A 111 -1.13 7.08 81.67
N MET A 112 -0.06 7.78 81.28
CA MET A 112 0.24 8.13 79.89
C MET A 112 1.12 7.06 79.20
N PRO A 113 0.86 6.66 77.94
CA PRO A 113 1.74 5.76 77.23
C PRO A 113 3.04 6.46 76.84
N LEU A 114 4.18 5.83 77.13
CA LEU A 114 5.48 6.23 76.61
C LEU A 114 5.55 5.97 75.10
N VAL A 115 6.19 6.90 74.39
CA VAL A 115 6.43 6.89 72.94
C VAL A 115 7.83 7.45 72.70
N GLU A 116 8.75 6.60 72.23
CA GLU A 116 10.16 6.96 71.97
C GLU A 116 10.27 8.23 71.11
N GLY A 117 11.05 9.22 71.57
CA GLY A 117 11.22 10.51 70.90
C GLY A 117 10.07 11.53 71.07
N TYR A 118 9.01 11.21 71.81
CA TYR A 118 7.85 12.09 71.99
C TYR A 118 7.30 12.15 73.43
N ILE A 119 7.22 11.03 74.13
CA ILE A 119 6.66 10.90 75.49
C ILE A 119 7.56 9.94 76.27
N GLU A 120 8.35 10.46 77.19
CA GLU A 120 9.41 9.71 77.86
C GLU A 120 9.39 9.94 79.38
N LEU A 121 10.15 9.13 80.12
CA LEU A 121 10.47 9.41 81.51
C LEU A 121 11.62 10.42 81.59
N VAL A 122 11.59 11.27 82.61
CA VAL A 122 12.72 12.15 82.97
C VAL A 122 13.79 11.32 83.68
N GLU A 123 14.98 11.24 83.08
CA GLU A 123 16.14 10.48 83.58
C GLU A 123 17.07 11.34 84.46
N GLU A 124 18.01 10.71 85.18
CA GLU A 124 18.97 11.39 86.08
C GLU A 124 19.92 12.36 85.35
N GLY A 125 20.03 12.24 84.02
CA GLY A 125 20.82 13.13 83.17
C GLY A 125 20.03 14.23 82.44
N ASP A 126 18.69 14.24 82.52
CA ASP A 126 17.86 15.23 81.80
C ASP A 126 17.97 16.62 82.45
N PRO A 127 18.04 17.73 81.67
CA PRO A 127 17.94 19.09 82.21
C PRO A 127 16.65 19.34 83.03
N LEU A 128 15.58 18.61 82.72
CA LEU A 128 14.28 18.68 83.41
C LEU A 128 14.26 18.05 84.80
N VAL A 129 15.26 17.23 85.17
CA VAL A 129 15.24 16.41 86.40
C VAL A 129 15.17 17.25 87.69
N GLY A 130 15.69 18.48 87.62
CA GLY A 130 15.73 19.44 88.72
C GLY A 130 16.91 19.26 89.68
N PRO A 131 17.32 20.33 90.40
CA PRO A 131 18.52 20.33 91.24
C PRO A 131 18.45 19.41 92.48
N ASN A 132 17.28 18.86 92.80
CA ASN A 132 17.01 17.93 93.89
C ASN A 132 16.50 16.56 93.38
N LEU A 133 16.56 16.31 92.06
CA LEU A 133 15.90 15.19 91.38
C LEU A 133 14.36 15.16 91.53
N GLU A 134 13.74 16.33 91.75
CA GLU A 134 12.31 16.47 92.04
C GLU A 134 11.37 16.05 90.90
N ASN A 135 11.88 15.96 89.66
CA ASN A 135 11.12 15.51 88.50
C ASN A 135 11.54 14.11 87.99
N LEU A 136 12.47 13.42 88.66
CA LEU A 136 12.96 12.10 88.22
C LEU A 136 11.81 11.09 88.11
N ASN A 137 11.70 10.43 86.94
CA ASN A 137 10.58 9.55 86.55
C ASN A 137 9.20 10.23 86.36
N LYS A 138 9.13 11.57 86.28
CA LYS A 138 7.95 12.23 85.68
C LYS A 138 7.90 11.97 84.17
N ILE A 139 6.76 12.25 83.55
CA ILE A 139 6.63 12.28 82.09
C ILE A 139 7.18 13.60 81.54
N LYS A 140 8.07 13.52 80.54
CA LYS A 140 8.45 14.62 79.65
C LYS A 140 7.81 14.44 78.27
N LEU A 141 7.49 15.55 77.61
CA LEU A 141 6.90 15.61 76.28
C LEU A 141 7.81 16.42 75.35
N TYR A 142 8.05 15.93 74.14
CA TYR A 142 8.73 16.71 73.10
C TYR A 142 7.69 17.53 72.32
N ALA A 143 7.58 18.81 72.65
CA ALA A 143 6.44 19.66 72.25
C ALA A 143 6.85 21.14 72.10
N TRP A 144 5.93 21.97 71.59
CA TRP A 144 6.05 23.43 71.71
C TRP A 144 6.21 23.79 73.19
N LYS A 145 7.28 24.52 73.54
CA LYS A 145 7.66 24.71 74.95
C LYS A 145 6.68 25.54 75.77
N GLY A 146 5.75 26.25 75.13
CA GLY A 146 4.68 26.99 75.78
C GLY A 146 4.98 28.48 76.02
N PRO A 147 3.98 29.22 76.51
CA PRO A 147 4.03 30.69 76.65
C PRO A 147 5.08 31.21 77.63
N GLU A 148 5.62 30.38 78.53
CA GLU A 148 6.66 30.78 79.49
C GLU A 148 8.04 31.01 78.83
N PHE A 149 8.16 30.72 77.54
CA PHE A 149 9.34 30.99 76.71
C PHE A 149 9.13 32.17 75.72
N ILE A 150 8.08 32.98 75.92
CA ILE A 150 7.79 34.21 75.19
C ILE A 150 7.72 35.37 76.21
N GLU A 151 8.69 36.28 76.19
CA GLU A 151 8.59 37.56 76.92
C GLU A 151 7.96 38.64 76.03
N ASP A 152 8.31 38.66 74.74
CA ASP A 152 7.80 39.59 73.73
C ASP A 152 7.45 38.86 72.41
N PRO A 153 6.15 38.71 72.06
CA PRO A 153 5.74 37.95 70.87
C PRO A 153 6.09 38.64 69.54
N GLU A 154 6.57 39.90 69.53
CA GLU A 154 7.07 40.56 68.32
C GLU A 154 8.50 40.09 67.94
N VAL A 155 9.21 39.37 68.82
CA VAL A 155 10.61 38.95 68.61
C VAL A 155 10.99 37.56 69.12
N ASP A 156 10.24 36.99 70.08
CA ASP A 156 10.53 35.68 70.66
C ASP A 156 9.83 34.53 69.90
N VAL A 157 10.53 33.40 69.78
CA VAL A 157 9.95 32.12 69.36
C VAL A 157 10.25 31.09 70.44
N ALA A 158 9.22 30.47 71.01
CA ALA A 158 9.41 29.46 72.04
C ALA A 158 10.06 28.22 71.43
N GLY A 159 9.54 27.76 70.28
CA GLY A 159 10.04 26.58 69.58
C GLY A 159 9.71 25.27 70.29
N VAL A 160 10.38 24.18 69.86
CA VAL A 160 10.07 22.80 70.28
C VAL A 160 11.26 22.19 71.02
N ASP A 161 11.01 21.60 72.18
CA ASP A 161 11.99 20.87 72.99
C ASP A 161 11.28 19.92 73.98
N TRP A 162 12.02 19.23 74.83
CA TRP A 162 11.48 18.50 75.98
C TRP A 162 10.99 19.47 77.07
N ILE A 163 9.72 19.32 77.47
CA ILE A 163 9.12 19.96 78.65
C ILE A 163 8.49 18.92 79.57
N LEU A 164 8.21 19.27 80.83
CA LEU A 164 7.42 18.42 81.71
C LEU A 164 5.96 18.37 81.24
N ALA A 165 5.35 17.19 81.27
CA ALA A 165 3.95 17.02 80.90
C ALA A 165 2.98 17.79 81.83
N ASP A 166 3.39 18.05 83.08
CA ASP A 166 2.68 18.89 84.04
C ASP A 166 2.51 20.35 83.56
N ASP A 167 3.44 20.82 82.73
CA ASP A 167 3.56 22.21 82.29
C ASP A 167 3.08 22.42 80.85
N TRP A 168 2.70 21.35 80.13
CA TRP A 168 2.31 21.40 78.71
C TRP A 168 1.11 22.34 78.45
N TRP A 169 1.23 23.19 77.42
CA TRP A 169 0.18 24.09 76.96
C TRP A 169 -0.19 23.82 75.48
N PRO A 170 -1.47 23.99 75.11
CA PRO A 170 -1.88 24.11 73.71
C PRO A 170 -1.33 25.42 73.09
N TYR A 171 -1.18 25.45 71.77
CA TYR A 171 -0.68 26.63 71.04
C TYR A 171 -1.76 27.73 71.03
N GLN A 172 -1.68 28.65 71.98
CA GLN A 172 -2.64 29.72 72.27
C GLN A 172 -1.94 30.95 72.92
N ARG A 173 -2.47 32.17 72.74
CA ARG A 173 -2.01 33.33 73.54
C ARG A 173 -2.17 33.08 75.06
N PRO A 174 -1.29 33.60 75.92
CA PRO A 174 -1.45 33.54 77.39
C PRO A 174 -2.77 34.13 77.89
N SER A 175 -3.29 35.16 77.19
CA SER A 175 -4.56 35.83 77.48
C SER A 175 -5.80 35.10 76.96
N PHE A 176 -5.64 34.15 76.03
CA PHE A 176 -6.71 33.43 75.35
C PHE A 176 -6.67 31.95 75.74
N VAL A 177 -6.94 31.69 77.02
CA VAL A 177 -7.00 30.34 77.60
C VAL A 177 -7.92 29.40 76.81
N THR A 178 -7.67 28.09 76.88
CA THR A 178 -8.50 27.05 76.23
C THR A 178 -9.99 27.31 76.49
N PRO A 179 -10.83 27.47 75.44
CA PRO A 179 -12.14 28.10 75.60
C PRO A 179 -13.00 27.41 76.66
N PRO A 180 -13.66 28.17 77.57
CA PRO A 180 -14.19 27.70 78.85
C PRO A 180 -15.53 26.93 78.72
N PHE A 181 -15.51 25.89 77.90
CA PHE A 181 -16.59 24.96 77.62
C PHE A 181 -16.01 23.61 77.16
N ALA A 182 -16.79 22.55 77.34
CA ALA A 182 -16.42 21.17 77.04
C ALA A 182 -15.84 20.98 75.61
N GLY A 183 -14.96 19.98 75.46
CA GLY A 183 -14.35 19.59 74.19
C GLY A 183 -15.38 19.07 73.20
N TYR A 184 -15.82 17.82 73.37
CA TYR A 184 -16.72 17.13 72.45
C TYR A 184 -18.08 17.84 72.29
N VAL A 185 -18.56 18.18 71.09
CA VAL A 185 -17.89 18.16 69.75
C VAL A 185 -17.22 19.49 69.43
N SER A 186 -16.29 19.49 68.47
CA SER A 186 -15.65 20.69 67.94
C SER A 186 -16.68 21.58 67.23
N GLY A 187 -17.07 22.68 67.89
CA GLY A 187 -18.07 23.60 67.34
C GLY A 187 -17.62 24.25 66.04
N HIS A 188 -16.33 24.57 65.89
CA HIS A 188 -15.78 25.10 64.63
C HIS A 188 -15.96 24.08 63.49
N SER A 189 -15.76 22.78 63.75
CA SER A 189 -15.96 21.72 62.75
C SER A 189 -17.43 21.59 62.33
N THR A 190 -18.38 21.79 63.26
CA THR A 190 -19.81 21.78 62.98
C THR A 190 -20.25 23.00 62.18
N TYR A 191 -19.93 24.22 62.63
CA TYR A 191 -20.24 25.45 61.89
C TYR A 191 -19.67 25.39 60.48
N SER A 192 -18.37 25.10 60.35
CA SER A 192 -17.68 25.22 59.07
C SER A 192 -18.17 24.23 58.04
N ARG A 193 -18.52 23.00 58.44
CA ARG A 193 -19.05 22.03 57.49
C ARG A 193 -20.49 22.35 57.06
N ALA A 194 -21.33 22.86 57.96
CA ALA A 194 -22.66 23.32 57.59
C ALA A 194 -22.61 24.53 56.64
N ALA A 195 -21.74 25.50 56.91
CA ALA A 195 -21.52 26.67 56.08
C ALA A 195 -20.96 26.33 54.69
N ALA A 196 -20.00 25.40 54.62
CA ALA A 196 -19.42 24.95 53.36
C ALA A 196 -20.43 24.22 52.47
N ASP A 197 -21.24 23.32 53.06
CA ASP A 197 -22.26 22.58 52.33
C ASP A 197 -23.43 23.51 51.90
N LEU A 198 -23.75 24.53 52.69
CA LEU A 198 -24.68 25.60 52.30
C LEU A 198 -24.15 26.46 51.15
N LEU A 199 -22.90 26.93 51.21
CA LEU A 199 -22.31 27.71 50.12
C LEU A 199 -22.29 26.91 48.82
N ALA A 200 -22.01 25.61 48.88
CA ALA A 200 -22.07 24.73 47.73
C ALA A 200 -23.49 24.65 47.13
N HIS A 201 -24.52 24.43 47.95
CA HIS A 201 -25.91 24.37 47.48
C HIS A 201 -26.44 25.72 46.97
N MET A 202 -26.15 26.83 47.65
CA MET A 202 -26.66 28.15 47.26
C MET A 202 -26.03 28.63 45.94
N THR A 203 -24.76 28.32 45.69
CA THR A 203 -24.03 28.75 44.47
C THR A 203 -24.11 27.75 43.31
N GLY A 204 -24.52 26.50 43.56
CA GLY A 204 -24.48 25.42 42.57
C GLY A 204 -23.07 24.89 42.26
N SER A 205 -22.07 25.26 43.06
CA SER A 205 -20.65 24.94 42.84
C SER A 205 -19.99 24.55 44.17
N GLU A 206 -19.27 23.44 44.23
CA GLU A 206 -18.44 23.15 45.41
C GLU A 206 -17.21 24.06 45.53
N PHE A 207 -16.84 24.74 44.43
CA PHE A 207 -15.66 25.59 44.29
C PHE A 207 -15.93 27.06 44.60
N PHE A 208 -14.92 27.73 45.16
CA PHE A 208 -14.89 29.19 45.24
C PHE A 208 -14.90 29.81 43.83
N PRO A 209 -15.61 30.95 43.62
CA PRO A 209 -15.57 31.68 42.36
C PRO A 209 -14.13 32.00 41.91
N GLY A 210 -13.84 31.83 40.61
CA GLY A 210 -12.46 31.92 40.09
C GLY A 210 -11.61 30.65 40.28
N GLY A 211 -12.08 29.66 41.04
CA GLY A 211 -11.47 28.34 41.21
C GLY A 211 -10.46 28.22 42.36
N MET A 212 -10.08 29.33 42.99
CA MET A 212 -9.25 29.36 44.20
C MET A 212 -9.57 30.60 45.03
N ALA A 213 -9.79 30.42 46.33
CA ALA A 213 -9.71 31.49 47.31
C ALA A 213 -8.38 31.41 48.06
N GLU A 214 -7.82 32.57 48.41
CA GLU A 214 -6.48 32.68 49.01
C GLU A 214 -6.47 33.66 50.19
N PHE A 215 -5.61 33.38 51.17
CA PHE A 215 -5.27 34.31 52.26
C PHE A 215 -3.75 34.34 52.45
N SER A 216 -3.15 35.54 52.45
CA SER A 216 -1.71 35.73 52.61
C SER A 216 -1.37 36.15 54.05
N ALA A 217 -0.60 35.31 54.75
CA ALA A 217 0.06 35.64 55.99
C ALA A 217 1.50 36.07 55.69
N GLU A 218 1.73 37.39 55.66
CA GLU A 218 3.06 37.95 55.39
C GLU A 218 4.06 37.63 56.50
N ARG A 219 5.31 37.41 56.10
CA ARG A 219 6.42 37.04 56.97
C ARG A 219 6.57 38.01 58.15
N ASN A 220 6.68 37.47 59.37
CA ASN A 220 6.87 38.22 60.61
C ASN A 220 5.74 39.25 60.91
N GLU A 221 4.61 39.25 60.19
CA GLU A 221 3.50 40.20 60.40
C GLU A 221 2.16 39.55 60.80
N PHE A 222 2.02 38.22 60.73
CA PHE A 222 0.74 37.54 60.98
C PHE A 222 0.62 36.76 62.30
N LEU A 223 1.68 36.08 62.77
CA LEU A 223 1.58 35.34 64.04
C LEU A 223 1.60 36.32 65.21
N VAL A 224 0.74 36.06 66.19
CA VAL A 224 0.55 36.95 67.35
C VAL A 224 0.64 36.20 68.69
N PHE A 225 1.08 34.93 68.65
CA PHE A 225 1.39 34.12 69.84
C PHE A 225 2.92 34.06 70.10
N GLU A 226 3.70 34.09 69.04
CA GLU A 226 5.18 34.11 68.97
C GLU A 226 5.60 34.55 67.55
N ASP A 227 6.86 34.95 67.33
CA ASP A 227 7.31 35.53 66.05
C ASP A 227 7.11 34.59 64.84
N GLY A 228 6.66 35.21 63.74
CA GLY A 228 6.57 34.61 62.41
C GLY A 228 5.32 35.02 61.60
N PRO A 229 5.02 34.30 60.50
CA PRO A 229 5.76 33.16 59.98
C PRO A 229 7.16 33.55 59.48
N SER A 230 8.09 32.60 59.37
CA SER A 230 9.50 32.86 58.99
C SER A 230 9.74 33.08 57.50
N GLU A 231 8.75 32.74 56.68
CA GLU A 231 8.58 33.07 55.27
C GLU A 231 7.08 33.31 55.01
N ASP A 232 6.72 33.94 53.89
CA ASP A 232 5.32 34.23 53.57
C ASP A 232 4.51 32.93 53.40
N ILE A 233 3.33 32.84 54.02
CA ILE A 233 2.47 31.66 53.97
C ILE A 233 1.13 32.03 53.32
N ILE A 234 0.83 31.40 52.19
CA ILE A 234 -0.49 31.52 51.56
C ILE A 234 -1.32 30.29 51.96
N LEU A 235 -2.48 30.54 52.58
CA LEU A 235 -3.56 29.55 52.70
C LEU A 235 -4.38 29.58 51.41
N GLN A 236 -4.70 28.41 50.87
CA GLN A 236 -5.45 28.26 49.61
C GLN A 236 -6.58 27.25 49.78
N TRP A 237 -7.71 27.50 49.11
CA TRP A 237 -8.91 26.68 49.12
C TRP A 237 -9.50 26.61 47.71
N ALA A 238 -9.68 25.40 47.15
CA ALA A 238 -10.39 25.25 45.88
C ALA A 238 -11.90 25.19 46.14
N THR A 239 -12.29 24.37 47.13
CA THR A 239 -13.66 24.14 47.56
C THR A 239 -13.96 24.79 48.90
N PHE A 240 -15.24 25.06 49.16
CA PHE A 240 -15.69 25.47 50.50
C PHE A 240 -15.37 24.40 51.56
N ARG A 241 -15.32 23.13 51.15
CA ARG A 241 -14.94 22.01 52.02
C ARG A 241 -13.46 22.01 52.38
N ASP A 242 -12.55 22.48 51.51
CA ASP A 242 -11.13 22.66 51.84
C ASP A 242 -10.95 23.68 52.96
N ALA A 243 -11.66 24.81 52.88
CA ALA A 243 -11.69 25.81 53.94
C ALA A 243 -12.21 25.21 55.24
N SER A 244 -13.35 24.51 55.22
CA SER A 244 -13.94 23.85 56.39
C SER A 244 -13.05 22.75 57.00
N ASP A 245 -12.32 22.00 56.18
CA ASP A 245 -11.37 20.97 56.60
C ASP A 245 -10.14 21.61 57.26
N GLN A 246 -9.67 22.74 56.73
CA GLN A 246 -8.63 23.57 57.33
C GLN A 246 -9.09 24.20 58.66
N THR A 247 -10.31 24.74 58.75
CA THR A 247 -10.89 25.23 60.01
C THR A 247 -10.89 24.13 61.07
N SER A 248 -11.19 22.90 60.67
CA SER A 248 -11.23 21.73 61.55
C SER A 248 -9.84 21.29 62.00
N LEU A 249 -8.89 21.12 61.07
CA LEU A 249 -7.50 20.74 61.35
C LEU A 249 -6.80 21.73 62.29
N SER A 250 -7.05 23.03 62.11
CA SER A 250 -6.48 24.08 62.95
C SER A 250 -6.77 23.88 64.45
N ARG A 251 -7.90 23.28 64.82
CA ARG A 251 -8.29 23.03 66.23
C ARG A 251 -7.47 21.92 66.87
N ILE A 252 -7.00 20.99 66.05
CA ILE A 252 -6.13 19.87 66.43
C ILE A 252 -4.69 20.37 66.54
N TRP A 253 -4.23 21.20 65.59
CA TRP A 253 -2.87 21.76 65.59
C TRP A 253 -2.69 22.84 66.67
N GLY A 254 -3.72 23.64 66.95
CA GLY A 254 -3.80 24.48 68.14
C GLY A 254 -3.90 23.71 69.47
N GLY A 255 -4.04 22.38 69.45
CA GLY A 255 -4.02 21.53 70.64
C GLY A 255 -5.26 21.58 71.53
N ILE A 256 -6.37 22.19 71.09
CA ILE A 256 -7.57 22.40 71.92
C ILE A 256 -8.70 21.37 71.69
N HIS A 257 -8.64 20.60 70.61
CA HIS A 257 -9.56 19.49 70.30
C HIS A 257 -8.77 18.28 69.77
N PRO A 258 -9.00 17.04 70.27
CA PRO A 258 -8.50 15.83 69.62
C PRO A 258 -9.28 15.52 68.33
N PRO A 259 -8.77 14.66 67.42
CA PRO A 259 -9.50 14.23 66.23
C PRO A 259 -10.88 13.60 66.49
N ALA A 260 -11.09 13.07 67.71
CA ALA A 260 -12.37 12.52 68.15
C ALA A 260 -13.48 13.57 68.31
N ASP A 261 -13.13 14.84 68.59
CA ASP A 261 -14.10 15.95 68.67
C ASP A 261 -14.48 16.49 67.28
N ASP A 262 -13.62 16.29 66.28
CA ASP A 262 -13.70 16.89 64.95
C ASP A 262 -14.71 16.16 64.04
N ILE A 263 -14.44 14.89 63.71
CA ILE A 263 -15.23 14.16 62.70
C ILE A 263 -16.74 14.10 63.03
N PRO A 264 -17.16 13.80 64.28
CA PRO A 264 -18.58 13.87 64.63
C PRO A 264 -19.14 15.29 64.53
N GLY A 265 -18.34 16.30 64.85
CA GLY A 265 -18.67 17.71 64.67
C GLY A 265 -19.00 18.04 63.20
N ARG A 266 -18.16 17.61 62.25
CA ARG A 266 -18.42 17.79 60.81
C ARG A 266 -19.68 17.05 60.35
N LEU A 267 -19.86 15.80 60.78
CA LEU A 267 -21.04 15.00 60.42
C LEU A 267 -22.35 15.66 60.85
N ILE A 268 -22.38 16.28 62.04
CA ILE A 268 -23.53 17.07 62.50
C ILE A 268 -23.78 18.27 61.58
N GLY A 269 -22.71 18.95 61.12
CA GLY A 269 -22.83 20.08 60.18
C GLY A 269 -23.45 19.70 58.83
N ILE A 270 -23.13 18.50 58.30
CA ILE A 270 -23.69 17.99 57.04
C ILE A 270 -25.21 17.80 57.15
N GLU A 271 -25.70 17.21 58.26
CA GLU A 271 -27.15 17.01 58.42
C GLU A 271 -27.89 18.34 58.66
N ILE A 272 -27.31 19.25 59.44
CA ILE A 272 -27.89 20.59 59.65
C ILE A 272 -27.99 21.39 58.35
N ALA A 273 -26.99 21.29 57.46
CA ALA A 273 -27.09 21.93 56.14
C ALA A 273 -28.30 21.42 55.34
N LYS A 274 -28.54 20.10 55.29
CA LYS A 274 -29.70 19.51 54.58
C LYS A 274 -31.03 19.98 55.17
N ASP A 275 -31.16 19.93 56.50
CA ASP A 275 -32.39 20.34 57.20
C ASP A 275 -32.68 21.83 56.95
N VAL A 276 -31.64 22.68 56.97
CA VAL A 276 -31.77 24.12 56.69
C VAL A 276 -32.08 24.39 55.21
N ILE A 277 -31.46 23.67 54.26
CA ILE A 277 -31.78 23.77 52.83
C ILE A 277 -33.26 23.48 52.59
N SER A 278 -33.71 22.27 52.97
CA SER A 278 -35.09 21.84 52.74
C SER A 278 -36.11 22.76 53.44
N LYS A 279 -35.79 23.26 54.64
CA LYS A 279 -36.66 24.18 55.35
C LYS A 279 -36.63 25.61 54.81
N ALA A 280 -35.52 26.09 54.27
CA ALA A 280 -35.42 27.41 53.67
C ALA A 280 -36.08 27.47 52.28
N GLU A 281 -35.87 26.45 51.44
CA GLU A 281 -36.47 26.42 50.10
C GLU A 281 -38.01 26.51 50.17
N SER A 282 -38.63 25.73 51.07
CA SER A 282 -40.06 25.80 51.41
C SER A 282 -40.53 27.10 52.11
N PHE A 283 -39.72 28.15 52.11
CA PHE A 283 -40.07 29.53 52.49
C PHE A 283 -39.61 30.59 51.46
N LEU A 284 -38.73 30.22 50.52
CA LEU A 284 -38.02 31.14 49.62
C LEU A 284 -38.42 31.00 48.14
N PHE A 285 -39.11 29.91 47.81
CA PHE A 285 -39.58 29.56 46.48
C PHE A 285 -40.98 28.92 46.59
N ASP A 286 -41.83 29.24 45.62
CA ASP A 286 -43.10 28.56 45.41
C ASP A 286 -42.92 27.42 44.39
N ASP A 287 -43.90 26.52 44.39
CA ASP A 287 -44.19 25.43 43.43
C ASP A 287 -45.65 25.68 43.02
N VAL A 288 -45.89 26.32 41.87
CA VAL A 288 -47.19 26.90 41.54
C VAL A 288 -48.16 25.88 40.93
N ASP A 289 -47.67 24.89 40.19
CA ASP A 289 -48.51 23.85 39.57
C ASP A 289 -48.56 22.50 40.31
N ASN A 290 -47.67 22.29 41.28
CA ASN A 290 -47.60 21.15 42.22
C ASN A 290 -47.08 19.84 41.62
N ASP A 291 -46.13 19.92 40.68
CA ASP A 291 -45.41 18.73 40.18
C ASP A 291 -44.22 18.28 41.07
N GLY A 292 -43.70 19.17 41.93
CA GLY A 292 -42.62 18.92 42.88
C GLY A 292 -41.28 19.59 42.57
N PHE A 293 -41.18 20.36 41.49
CA PHE A 293 -40.09 21.32 41.27
C PHE A 293 -40.44 22.70 41.86
N TYR A 294 -39.44 23.56 41.98
CA TYR A 294 -39.62 24.94 42.47
C TYR A 294 -39.29 25.95 41.37
N THR A 295 -39.88 27.14 41.47
CA THR A 295 -39.67 28.37 40.66
C THR A 295 -38.23 28.78 40.29
N TYR A 296 -37.18 28.16 40.84
CA TYR A 296 -35.77 28.36 40.44
C TYR A 296 -35.17 27.19 39.64
N GLN A 297 -35.80 26.03 39.71
CA GLN A 297 -35.46 24.79 39.03
C GLN A 297 -36.26 24.67 37.73
N ASP A 298 -37.50 25.13 37.76
CA ASP A 298 -38.45 25.09 36.65
C ASP A 298 -38.30 26.27 35.67
N CYS A 299 -38.70 26.05 34.43
CA CYS A 299 -38.67 27.00 33.33
C CYS A 299 -40.08 27.41 32.82
N ASP A 300 -41.14 26.70 33.20
CA ASP A 300 -42.55 27.10 33.09
C ASP A 300 -43.36 26.49 34.26
N ASP A 301 -43.09 26.97 35.50
CA ASP A 301 -43.71 26.62 36.80
C ASP A 301 -45.27 26.75 36.84
N THR A 302 -45.90 27.03 35.69
CA THR A 302 -47.35 27.07 35.48
C THR A 302 -47.89 25.87 34.68
N ASN A 303 -47.03 24.94 34.28
CA ASN A 303 -47.31 23.82 33.41
C ASN A 303 -46.55 22.53 33.82
N PRO A 304 -47.21 21.55 34.49
CA PRO A 304 -46.58 20.38 35.16
C PRO A 304 -46.13 19.27 34.19
N ASN A 305 -45.71 19.67 32.99
CA ASN A 305 -45.16 18.84 31.92
C ASN A 305 -43.89 19.46 31.32
N ILE A 306 -43.51 20.67 31.74
CA ILE A 306 -42.24 21.33 31.45
C ILE A 306 -41.56 21.46 32.81
N ASN A 307 -40.53 20.66 33.07
CA ASN A 307 -39.80 20.62 34.34
C ASN A 307 -38.50 19.78 34.21
N PRO A 308 -37.54 19.88 35.15
CA PRO A 308 -36.29 19.12 35.14
C PRO A 308 -36.34 17.58 35.16
N ALA A 309 -37.52 16.95 35.16
CA ALA A 309 -37.70 15.50 34.98
C ALA A 309 -38.68 15.13 33.85
N ALA A 310 -39.13 16.11 33.05
CA ALA A 310 -39.87 15.87 31.83
C ALA A 310 -38.99 15.17 30.79
N ASN A 311 -39.64 14.65 29.73
CA ASN A 311 -38.94 14.16 28.54
C ASN A 311 -39.21 15.17 27.43
N GLU A 312 -38.18 15.49 26.65
CA GLU A 312 -38.31 16.30 25.44
C GLU A 312 -39.34 15.70 24.48
N ILE A 313 -40.10 16.57 23.83
CA ILE A 313 -40.97 16.29 22.71
C ILE A 313 -40.72 17.33 21.62
N CYS A 314 -40.84 16.94 20.36
CA CYS A 314 -40.59 17.82 19.21
C CYS A 314 -41.71 18.88 19.08
N ASP A 315 -41.63 19.95 19.88
CA ASP A 315 -42.65 21.01 19.99
C ASP A 315 -42.08 22.43 19.96
N GLY A 316 -40.74 22.58 19.84
CA GLY A 316 -40.06 23.87 19.74
C GLY A 316 -39.84 24.55 21.08
N ARG A 317 -39.78 23.77 22.17
CA ARG A 317 -39.50 24.23 23.53
C ARG A 317 -38.39 23.41 24.17
N ASP A 318 -37.89 23.92 25.29
CA ASP A 318 -37.12 23.18 26.29
C ASP A 318 -38.16 22.66 27.29
N ASN A 319 -38.46 21.35 27.26
CA ASN A 319 -39.41 20.74 28.19
C ASN A 319 -38.72 20.24 29.46
N ASN A 320 -37.47 19.78 29.35
CA ASN A 320 -36.66 19.23 30.43
C ASN A 320 -35.84 20.28 31.21
N CYS A 321 -36.03 21.57 30.90
CA CYS A 321 -35.33 22.73 31.46
C CYS A 321 -33.79 22.57 31.44
N SER A 322 -33.24 21.99 30.36
CA SER A 322 -31.80 21.78 30.16
C SER A 322 -31.05 23.03 29.69
N GLY A 323 -31.76 24.02 29.16
CA GLY A 323 -31.22 25.15 28.41
C GLY A 323 -31.15 24.91 26.90
N PHE A 324 -31.68 23.79 26.40
CA PHE A 324 -31.69 23.42 24.99
C PHE A 324 -33.11 23.02 24.55
N ILE A 325 -33.46 23.33 23.30
CA ILE A 325 -34.80 23.09 22.71
C ILE A 325 -34.77 21.80 21.87
N ASP A 326 -35.82 20.99 21.97
CA ASP A 326 -36.01 19.72 21.26
C ASP A 326 -34.81 18.75 21.46
N ASP A 327 -34.27 18.72 22.68
CA ASP A 327 -33.00 18.09 23.08
C ASP A 327 -33.06 16.55 23.17
N ASN A 328 -31.92 15.86 22.99
CA ASN A 328 -31.79 14.39 23.02
C ASN A 328 -32.76 13.58 22.11
N LEU A 329 -33.50 14.23 21.20
CA LEU A 329 -34.46 13.58 20.30
C LEU A 329 -33.78 12.89 19.10
N PRO A 330 -34.43 11.88 18.48
CA PRO A 330 -33.99 11.34 17.20
C PRO A 330 -34.11 12.41 16.10
N LEU A 331 -33.01 12.67 15.39
CA LEU A 331 -33.02 13.51 14.20
C LEU A 331 -33.32 12.68 12.96
N PHE A 332 -34.17 13.23 12.09
CA PHE A 332 -34.52 12.73 10.77
C PHE A 332 -34.10 13.77 9.73
N THR A 333 -33.37 13.33 8.71
CA THR A 333 -32.94 14.16 7.59
C THR A 333 -33.96 14.04 6.46
N TYR A 334 -34.36 15.18 5.89
CA TYR A 334 -35.22 15.28 4.71
C TYR A 334 -34.56 16.18 3.67
N TYR A 335 -34.92 16.03 2.40
CA TYR A 335 -34.28 16.69 1.25
C TYR A 335 -35.27 17.64 0.59
N LEU A 336 -34.80 18.77 0.07
CA LEU A 336 -35.67 19.76 -0.56
C LEU A 336 -36.42 19.13 -1.74
N ASP A 337 -37.73 19.37 -1.82
CA ASP A 337 -38.65 18.83 -2.83
C ASP A 337 -39.43 20.03 -3.44
N VAL A 338 -38.95 20.51 -4.58
CA VAL A 338 -39.40 21.76 -5.24
C VAL A 338 -40.57 21.52 -6.18
N ASP A 339 -40.60 20.40 -6.93
CA ASP A 339 -41.68 20.10 -7.87
C ASP A 339 -42.84 19.27 -7.29
N SER A 340 -42.65 18.65 -6.11
CA SER A 340 -43.63 17.83 -5.37
C SER A 340 -43.91 16.43 -5.92
N ASP A 341 -42.94 15.77 -6.57
CA ASP A 341 -43.05 14.36 -6.97
C ASP A 341 -42.82 13.33 -5.83
N GLY A 342 -42.05 13.71 -4.80
CA GLY A 342 -41.72 12.90 -3.62
C GLY A 342 -40.28 12.36 -3.53
N TYR A 343 -39.39 12.73 -4.45
CA TYR A 343 -37.93 12.72 -4.30
C TYR A 343 -37.44 14.14 -3.94
N GLY A 344 -36.12 14.34 -3.80
CA GLY A 344 -35.56 15.65 -3.51
C GLY A 344 -34.03 15.68 -3.49
N ASP A 345 -33.43 16.87 -3.58
CA ASP A 345 -31.99 17.07 -3.80
C ASP A 345 -31.12 16.73 -2.57
N GLU A 346 -30.23 15.73 -2.69
CA GLU A 346 -29.21 15.35 -1.69
C GLU A 346 -28.38 16.55 -1.20
N MET A 347 -28.19 17.57 -2.05
CA MET A 347 -27.38 18.76 -1.77
C MET A 347 -28.09 19.80 -0.87
N PHE A 348 -29.41 19.69 -0.65
CA PHE A 348 -30.19 20.58 0.23
C PHE A 348 -30.95 19.85 1.36
N PRO A 349 -30.23 19.16 2.28
CA PRO A 349 -30.84 18.48 3.41
C PRO A 349 -31.27 19.45 4.54
N ILE A 350 -32.29 19.05 5.29
CA ILE A 350 -32.68 19.61 6.59
C ILE A 350 -32.79 18.51 7.64
N ASP A 351 -32.19 18.71 8.81
CA ASP A 351 -32.37 17.85 9.98
C ASP A 351 -33.49 18.38 10.88
N THR A 352 -34.35 17.48 11.37
CA THR A 352 -35.44 17.82 12.29
C THR A 352 -35.82 16.65 13.20
N CYS A 353 -36.41 16.92 14.37
CA CYS A 353 -36.99 15.90 15.25
C CYS A 353 -38.36 15.38 14.79
N LEU A 354 -38.92 15.93 13.69
CA LEU A 354 -40.22 15.52 13.14
C LEU A 354 -40.11 14.14 12.46
N LEU A 355 -41.02 13.23 12.80
CA LEU A 355 -41.10 11.86 12.26
C LEU A 355 -41.61 11.78 10.80
N PHE A 356 -42.12 12.89 10.27
CA PHE A 356 -42.66 13.02 8.91
C PHE A 356 -42.05 14.25 8.25
N SER A 357 -41.88 14.23 6.93
CA SER A 357 -41.19 15.30 6.23
C SER A 357 -41.92 16.64 6.37
N PRO A 358 -41.19 17.76 6.52
CA PRO A 358 -41.76 19.10 6.40
C PRO A 358 -42.40 19.33 5.02
N SER A 359 -43.33 20.29 4.93
CA SER A 359 -43.94 20.67 3.64
C SER A 359 -42.87 21.22 2.68
N GLY A 360 -42.76 20.65 1.48
CA GLY A 360 -41.71 20.98 0.49
C GLY A 360 -40.39 20.25 0.75
N TYR A 361 -40.44 19.09 1.42
CA TYR A 361 -39.30 18.19 1.60
C TYR A 361 -39.73 16.73 1.46
N ALA A 362 -38.88 15.93 0.82
CA ALA A 362 -39.02 14.49 0.64
C ALA A 362 -38.13 13.69 1.60
N SER A 363 -38.42 12.38 1.72
CA SER A 363 -37.59 11.45 2.52
C SER A 363 -36.56 10.67 1.70
N ASN A 364 -36.47 10.90 0.39
CA ASN A 364 -35.54 10.19 -0.49
C ASN A 364 -34.64 11.21 -1.23
N PRO A 365 -33.30 11.11 -1.13
CA PRO A 365 -32.35 12.06 -1.74
C PRO A 365 -32.04 11.79 -3.22
N ASP A 366 -32.63 10.75 -3.80
CA ASP A 366 -32.21 10.18 -5.08
C ASP A 366 -32.68 11.00 -6.31
N ASP A 367 -33.00 12.29 -6.15
CA ASP A 367 -33.38 13.16 -7.26
C ASP A 367 -32.15 13.73 -7.99
N CYS A 368 -32.17 13.69 -9.32
CA CYS A 368 -31.11 14.25 -10.15
C CYS A 368 -31.50 15.56 -10.88
N ASN A 369 -32.75 16.03 -10.77
CA ASN A 369 -33.21 17.34 -11.26
C ASN A 369 -34.56 17.82 -10.63
N ASP A 370 -34.53 18.18 -9.34
CA ASP A 370 -35.60 18.75 -8.47
C ASP A 370 -36.45 19.92 -9.06
N GLU A 371 -36.14 20.44 -10.26
CA GLU A 371 -37.01 21.37 -11.00
C GLU A 371 -38.00 20.68 -11.99
N VAL A 372 -37.98 19.34 -12.16
CA VAL A 372 -38.70 18.63 -13.25
C VAL A 372 -39.25 17.23 -12.85
N ASP A 373 -40.59 17.17 -12.69
CA ASP A 373 -41.45 16.06 -12.22
C ASP A 373 -41.38 14.70 -12.95
N SER A 374 -40.45 14.58 -13.89
CA SER A 374 -40.30 13.49 -14.85
C SER A 374 -38.84 13.04 -15.02
N ILE A 375 -37.95 13.48 -14.12
CA ILE A 375 -36.54 13.07 -14.02
C ILE A 375 -36.30 12.60 -12.57
N ASN A 376 -36.55 11.32 -12.30
CA ASN A 376 -36.55 10.74 -10.95
C ASN A 376 -36.38 9.19 -11.00
N PRO A 377 -36.01 8.52 -9.88
CA PRO A 377 -35.73 7.08 -9.81
C PRO A 377 -36.80 6.07 -10.25
N ILE A 378 -38.00 6.53 -10.65
CA ILE A 378 -39.08 5.68 -11.17
C ILE A 378 -39.57 6.10 -12.56
N SER A 379 -39.00 7.16 -13.14
CA SER A 379 -39.29 7.60 -14.49
C SER A 379 -38.61 6.68 -15.53
N PRO A 380 -39.25 6.43 -16.69
CA PRO A 380 -38.67 5.58 -17.73
C PRO A 380 -37.85 6.41 -18.73
N GLU A 381 -36.68 5.90 -19.12
CA GLU A 381 -35.84 6.50 -20.17
C GLU A 381 -36.61 6.84 -21.46
N ILE A 382 -36.34 8.03 -21.99
CA ILE A 382 -36.75 8.48 -23.32
C ILE A 382 -35.52 8.89 -24.13
N CYS A 383 -35.59 8.75 -25.45
CA CYS A 383 -34.46 8.95 -26.36
C CYS A 383 -34.15 10.45 -26.56
N ASP A 384 -33.59 11.11 -25.55
CA ASP A 384 -33.21 12.53 -25.57
C ASP A 384 -31.81 12.84 -24.97
N ALA A 385 -31.07 11.80 -24.54
CA ALA A 385 -29.76 11.89 -23.91
C ALA A 385 -29.70 12.62 -22.55
N ILE A 386 -30.84 12.69 -21.83
CA ILE A 386 -30.91 12.98 -20.39
C ILE A 386 -30.99 11.64 -19.63
N ASP A 387 -30.37 11.58 -18.46
CA ASP A 387 -30.60 10.50 -17.48
C ASP A 387 -31.96 10.77 -16.82
N ASN A 388 -33.02 10.08 -17.22
CA ASN A 388 -34.37 10.34 -16.70
C ASN A 388 -34.66 9.55 -15.41
N ASN A 389 -33.93 8.46 -15.18
CA ASN A 389 -34.16 7.52 -14.08
C ASN A 389 -33.12 7.58 -12.94
N CYS A 390 -32.14 8.48 -13.05
CA CYS A 390 -31.06 8.72 -12.09
C CYS A 390 -30.14 7.49 -11.82
N ASP A 391 -30.04 6.50 -12.72
CA ASP A 391 -29.10 5.35 -12.68
C ASP A 391 -27.62 5.75 -12.85
N GLY A 392 -27.36 6.98 -13.34
CA GLY A 392 -26.04 7.47 -13.75
C GLY A 392 -25.75 7.19 -15.23
N ARG A 393 -26.79 7.05 -16.05
CA ARG A 393 -26.75 6.77 -17.50
C ARG A 393 -27.96 7.41 -18.19
N ALA A 394 -27.81 7.73 -19.46
CA ALA A 394 -28.89 8.16 -20.32
C ALA A 394 -29.13 7.13 -21.44
N ASP A 395 -30.37 7.06 -21.91
CA ASP A 395 -30.84 6.24 -23.03
C ASP A 395 -30.64 4.71 -22.86
N GLU A 396 -30.43 4.17 -21.64
CA GLU A 396 -30.26 2.72 -21.48
C GLU A 396 -31.60 1.93 -21.48
N GLY A 397 -31.52 0.62 -21.71
CA GLY A 397 -32.69 -0.21 -21.98
C GLY A 397 -33.37 0.04 -23.34
N LEU A 398 -33.16 1.21 -23.96
CA LEU A 398 -33.70 1.57 -25.27
C LEU A 398 -33.08 0.74 -26.42
N PRO A 399 -33.78 0.62 -27.57
CA PRO A 399 -33.22 -0.03 -28.76
C PRO A 399 -31.92 0.65 -29.22
N ARG A 400 -30.99 -0.12 -29.78
CA ARG A 400 -29.77 0.43 -30.40
C ARG A 400 -29.78 0.15 -31.90
N ASN A 401 -29.92 1.20 -32.69
CA ASN A 401 -29.77 1.20 -34.13
C ASN A 401 -28.35 1.68 -34.46
N ARG A 402 -27.70 1.02 -35.42
CA ARG A 402 -26.37 1.40 -35.90
C ARG A 402 -26.48 2.00 -37.29
N TYR A 403 -25.79 3.12 -37.49
CA TYR A 403 -25.64 3.75 -38.80
C TYR A 403 -24.16 4.00 -39.09
N TYR A 404 -23.78 3.97 -40.36
CA TYR A 404 -22.42 4.13 -40.86
C TYR A 404 -22.28 5.48 -41.57
N PHE A 405 -21.13 6.12 -41.44
CA PHE A 405 -20.91 7.45 -42.01
C PHE A 405 -20.80 7.36 -43.53
N ASP A 406 -21.41 8.31 -44.23
CA ASP A 406 -21.44 8.46 -45.68
C ASP A 406 -20.79 9.82 -46.00
N PHE A 407 -19.50 9.81 -46.32
CA PHE A 407 -18.68 11.01 -46.42
C PHE A 407 -18.72 11.64 -47.82
N ASP A 408 -18.77 10.84 -48.88
CA ASP A 408 -18.87 11.35 -50.26
C ASP A 408 -20.31 11.50 -50.78
N ASN A 409 -21.31 10.92 -50.10
CA ASN A 409 -22.75 11.06 -50.33
C ASN A 409 -23.32 10.20 -51.48
N ASP A 410 -22.71 9.05 -51.77
CA ASP A 410 -23.24 8.08 -52.77
C ASP A 410 -24.35 7.14 -52.23
N GLY A 411 -24.47 7.01 -50.90
CA GLY A 411 -25.48 6.19 -50.20
C GLY A 411 -24.99 4.85 -49.63
N PHE A 412 -23.70 4.52 -49.80
CA PHE A 412 -23.00 3.52 -48.99
C PHE A 412 -22.31 4.19 -47.79
N GLY A 413 -21.50 3.48 -47.01
CA GLY A 413 -20.83 4.07 -45.85
C GLY A 413 -19.79 3.17 -45.20
N ASP A 414 -18.82 3.81 -44.52
CA ASP A 414 -17.65 3.15 -43.95
C ASP A 414 -17.99 2.28 -42.74
N ALA A 415 -17.73 0.96 -42.88
CA ALA A 415 -17.82 -0.02 -41.80
C ALA A 415 -16.97 0.32 -40.55
N SER A 416 -15.96 1.18 -40.69
CA SER A 416 -15.06 1.63 -39.63
C SER A 416 -15.55 2.87 -38.86
N ILE A 417 -16.41 3.70 -39.47
CA ILE A 417 -16.96 4.93 -38.86
C ILE A 417 -18.47 4.76 -38.68
N PHE A 418 -18.89 4.35 -37.48
CA PHE A 418 -20.30 4.12 -37.15
C PHE A 418 -20.75 4.90 -35.90
N VAL A 419 -22.06 5.11 -35.79
CA VAL A 419 -22.74 5.61 -34.59
C VAL A 419 -23.82 4.62 -34.14
N ASP A 420 -23.89 4.35 -32.83
CA ASP A 420 -25.01 3.64 -32.20
C ASP A 420 -25.95 4.67 -31.56
N THR A 421 -27.26 4.58 -31.79
CA THR A 421 -28.27 5.52 -31.26
C THR A 421 -29.64 4.86 -31.07
N CYS A 422 -30.48 5.41 -30.19
CA CYS A 422 -31.88 4.99 -30.03
C CYS A 422 -32.84 5.58 -31.09
N ILE A 423 -32.37 6.54 -31.90
CA ILE A 423 -33.15 7.16 -32.99
C ILE A 423 -33.40 6.13 -34.11
N LEU A 424 -34.63 6.06 -34.63
CA LEU A 424 -35.09 5.06 -35.61
C LEU A 424 -34.77 5.37 -37.09
N ASN A 425 -34.30 6.57 -37.40
CA ASN A 425 -33.89 6.99 -38.75
C ASN A 425 -32.40 7.35 -38.73
N PRO A 426 -31.67 7.17 -39.84
CA PRO A 426 -30.27 7.57 -39.92
C PRO A 426 -30.08 9.07 -39.58
N PRO A 427 -29.10 9.43 -38.75
CA PRO A 427 -28.66 10.82 -38.58
C PRO A 427 -28.17 11.43 -39.91
N VAL A 428 -28.13 12.76 -39.98
CA VAL A 428 -27.64 13.47 -41.19
C VAL A 428 -26.16 13.13 -41.42
N GLY A 429 -25.84 12.62 -42.61
CA GLY A 429 -24.49 12.14 -42.97
C GLY A 429 -24.23 10.67 -42.62
N PHE A 430 -25.26 9.88 -42.31
CA PHE A 430 -25.14 8.45 -42.04
C PHE A 430 -26.20 7.63 -42.80
N VAL A 431 -25.88 6.37 -43.09
CA VAL A 431 -26.74 5.38 -43.77
C VAL A 431 -26.87 4.08 -42.95
N ASP A 432 -27.79 3.19 -43.34
CA ASP A 432 -28.11 1.94 -42.63
C ASP A 432 -27.31 0.71 -43.12
N ASN A 433 -26.34 0.91 -44.02
CA ASN A 433 -25.52 -0.15 -44.62
C ASN A 433 -24.02 0.19 -44.52
N LEU A 434 -23.16 -0.82 -44.66
CA LEU A 434 -21.71 -0.76 -44.38
C LEU A 434 -20.84 -1.17 -45.59
N SER A 435 -21.41 -1.11 -46.78
CA SER A 435 -20.91 -1.88 -47.93
C SER A 435 -19.87 -1.14 -48.78
N ASP A 436 -19.39 0.01 -48.31
CA ASP A 436 -18.39 0.80 -49.01
C ASP A 436 -16.97 0.23 -48.78
N CYS A 437 -16.14 0.24 -49.82
CA CYS A 437 -14.72 -0.09 -49.75
C CYS A 437 -13.79 1.12 -49.92
N ASN A 438 -14.31 2.32 -50.26
CA ASN A 438 -13.59 3.58 -50.31
C ASN A 438 -14.53 4.82 -50.22
N ASP A 439 -15.03 5.11 -49.01
CA ASP A 439 -15.84 6.27 -48.54
C ASP A 439 -15.20 7.67 -48.76
N MET A 440 -14.39 7.84 -49.81
CA MET A 440 -13.80 9.10 -50.26
C MET A 440 -13.88 9.26 -51.78
N ASN A 441 -14.64 8.42 -52.48
CA ASN A 441 -14.75 8.39 -53.94
C ASN A 441 -16.02 7.68 -54.45
N GLU A 442 -17.06 8.47 -54.78
CA GLU A 442 -18.38 8.14 -55.38
C GLU A 442 -18.41 7.19 -56.61
N LEU A 443 -17.24 6.70 -57.05
CA LEU A 443 -17.02 5.81 -58.18
C LEU A 443 -16.57 4.39 -57.77
N ILE A 444 -16.32 4.13 -56.47
CA ILE A 444 -15.87 2.84 -55.94
C ILE A 444 -16.88 2.37 -54.88
N ASN A 445 -17.87 1.59 -55.31
CA ASN A 445 -18.99 1.15 -54.48
C ASN A 445 -19.67 -0.09 -55.08
N PRO A 446 -20.55 -0.80 -54.34
CA PRO A 446 -21.26 -2.01 -54.80
C PRO A 446 -22.15 -1.89 -56.05
N ASN A 447 -22.34 -0.70 -56.62
CA ASN A 447 -23.06 -0.47 -57.88
C ASN A 447 -22.15 -0.05 -59.05
N ALA A 448 -20.83 0.07 -58.84
CA ALA A 448 -19.86 0.46 -59.85
C ALA A 448 -19.64 -0.64 -60.91
N SER A 449 -18.63 -0.46 -61.77
CA SER A 449 -18.30 -1.43 -62.82
C SER A 449 -16.81 -1.39 -63.13
N GLU A 450 -16.19 -2.57 -63.18
CA GLU A 450 -14.74 -2.74 -63.37
C GLU A 450 -14.18 -2.01 -64.59
N ILE A 451 -13.06 -1.33 -64.37
CA ILE A 451 -12.17 -0.78 -65.38
C ILE A 451 -10.76 -1.35 -65.20
N CYS A 452 -9.98 -1.46 -66.28
CA CYS A 452 -8.64 -2.07 -66.27
C CYS A 452 -7.61 -1.13 -65.59
N ASP A 453 -7.68 -0.98 -64.27
CA ASP A 453 -6.82 -0.14 -63.44
C ASP A 453 -6.28 -0.83 -62.17
N ALA A 454 -6.61 -2.11 -61.95
CA ALA A 454 -6.25 -2.92 -60.80
C ALA A 454 -6.78 -2.44 -59.42
N ILE A 455 -7.87 -1.66 -59.43
CA ILE A 455 -8.68 -1.36 -58.24
C ILE A 455 -9.94 -2.22 -58.27
N ASP A 456 -10.35 -2.75 -57.13
CA ASP A 456 -11.68 -3.34 -56.93
C ASP A 456 -12.71 -2.19 -56.95
N ASN A 457 -13.35 -1.94 -58.10
CA ASN A 457 -14.28 -0.81 -58.21
C ASN A 457 -15.64 -1.16 -57.61
N ASN A 458 -16.07 -2.43 -57.73
CA ASN A 458 -17.41 -2.87 -57.33
C ASN A 458 -17.50 -3.50 -55.91
N CYS A 459 -16.42 -3.51 -55.15
CA CYS A 459 -16.31 -4.05 -53.80
C CYS A 459 -16.67 -5.57 -53.66
N ASP A 460 -16.52 -6.38 -54.72
CA ASP A 460 -16.72 -7.87 -54.73
C ASP A 460 -15.61 -8.63 -53.99
N GLY A 461 -14.46 -7.99 -53.77
CA GLY A 461 -13.22 -8.59 -53.27
C GLY A 461 -12.26 -9.02 -54.39
N ARG A 462 -12.38 -8.41 -55.57
CA ARG A 462 -11.58 -8.67 -56.78
C ARG A 462 -11.41 -7.39 -57.60
N ALA A 463 -10.39 -7.36 -58.44
CA ALA A 463 -10.16 -6.27 -59.38
C ALA A 463 -10.01 -6.85 -60.80
N ASP A 464 -10.41 -6.05 -61.79
CA ASP A 464 -10.30 -6.34 -63.23
C ASP A 464 -11.09 -7.60 -63.70
N GLU A 465 -12.06 -8.12 -62.94
CA GLU A 465 -12.82 -9.30 -63.39
C GLU A 465 -13.87 -8.98 -64.48
N GLY A 466 -14.27 -10.01 -65.23
CA GLY A 466 -15.12 -9.85 -66.43
C GLY A 466 -14.41 -9.21 -67.64
N LEU A 467 -13.24 -8.58 -67.46
CA LEU A 467 -12.47 -7.94 -68.53
C LEU A 467 -11.79 -8.96 -69.47
N THR A 468 -11.57 -8.56 -70.72
CA THR A 468 -10.91 -9.39 -71.75
C THR A 468 -9.39 -9.34 -71.60
N LYS A 469 -8.71 -10.49 -71.72
CA LYS A 469 -7.24 -10.60 -71.54
C LYS A 469 -6.53 -10.92 -72.86
N ASN A 470 -5.39 -10.26 -73.07
CA ASN A 470 -4.43 -10.46 -74.16
C ASN A 470 -3.16 -11.12 -73.60
N ARG A 471 -2.41 -11.83 -74.45
CA ARG A 471 -1.15 -12.49 -74.09
C ARG A 471 0.02 -11.92 -74.87
N TYR A 472 1.15 -11.74 -74.19
CA TYR A 472 2.43 -11.33 -74.75
C TYR A 472 3.55 -12.22 -74.20
N TYR A 473 4.66 -12.36 -74.92
CA TYR A 473 5.82 -13.20 -74.59
C TYR A 473 7.04 -12.33 -74.27
N GLU A 474 7.92 -12.76 -73.36
CA GLU A 474 9.12 -11.99 -73.00
C GLU A 474 10.09 -11.87 -74.20
N ASP A 475 10.71 -10.70 -74.34
CA ASP A 475 11.72 -10.32 -75.34
C ASP A 475 12.88 -9.68 -74.55
N LEU A 476 13.85 -10.52 -74.17
CA LEU A 476 14.87 -10.19 -73.17
C LEU A 476 16.08 -9.47 -73.79
N ASP A 477 16.50 -9.84 -74.99
CA ASP A 477 17.65 -9.23 -75.68
C ASP A 477 17.31 -8.09 -76.65
N GLN A 478 16.02 -7.88 -76.94
CA GLN A 478 15.45 -6.80 -77.76
C GLN A 478 15.70 -6.89 -79.28
N ASP A 479 15.72 -8.10 -79.84
CA ASP A 479 15.66 -8.29 -81.30
C ASP A 479 14.22 -8.20 -81.90
N GLY A 480 13.19 -8.47 -81.09
CA GLY A 480 11.77 -8.42 -81.46
C GLY A 480 11.08 -9.77 -81.68
N PHE A 481 11.78 -10.89 -81.52
CA PHE A 481 11.20 -12.22 -81.29
C PHE A 481 10.91 -12.40 -79.79
N GLY A 482 10.43 -13.58 -79.39
CA GLY A 482 9.98 -13.77 -78.01
C GLY A 482 9.92 -15.22 -77.55
N ASN A 483 10.07 -15.38 -76.24
CA ASN A 483 10.25 -16.66 -75.57
C ASN A 483 8.93 -17.42 -75.39
N GLN A 484 8.79 -18.59 -76.02
CA GLN A 484 7.55 -19.40 -75.93
C GLN A 484 7.20 -19.83 -74.49
N LEU A 485 8.19 -19.91 -73.58
CA LEU A 485 8.01 -20.39 -72.21
C LEU A 485 7.69 -19.29 -71.20
N VAL A 486 7.92 -18.02 -71.53
CA VAL A 486 7.68 -16.88 -70.63
C VAL A 486 6.64 -15.93 -71.23
N PHE A 487 5.49 -15.80 -70.57
CA PHE A 487 4.38 -14.99 -71.07
C PHE A 487 3.60 -14.29 -69.95
N ALA A 488 2.94 -13.18 -70.30
CA ALA A 488 2.06 -12.41 -69.43
C ALA A 488 0.64 -12.29 -70.03
N ASP A 489 -0.39 -12.53 -69.20
CA ASP A 489 -1.80 -12.32 -69.55
C ASP A 489 -2.33 -11.02 -68.87
N THR A 490 -2.82 -10.05 -69.64
CA THR A 490 -3.25 -8.72 -69.12
C THR A 490 -4.48 -8.18 -69.86
N CYS A 491 -5.29 -7.31 -69.21
CA CYS A 491 -6.40 -6.60 -69.88
C CYS A 491 -5.94 -5.42 -70.76
N ILE A 492 -4.64 -5.07 -70.73
CA ILE A 492 -4.04 -4.00 -71.53
C ILE A 492 -3.93 -4.44 -73.01
N LEU A 493 -4.19 -3.51 -73.94
CA LEU A 493 -4.26 -3.74 -75.40
C LEU A 493 -2.91 -3.55 -76.15
N ILE A 494 -1.83 -3.27 -75.43
CA ILE A 494 -0.49 -2.98 -75.95
C ILE A 494 0.49 -3.89 -75.19
N PRO A 495 1.50 -4.50 -75.84
CA PRO A 495 2.51 -5.27 -75.14
C PRO A 495 3.17 -4.46 -74.01
N PRO A 496 3.38 -5.06 -72.82
CA PRO A 496 4.26 -4.49 -71.80
C PRO A 496 5.68 -4.25 -72.31
N VAL A 497 6.43 -3.37 -71.65
CA VAL A 497 7.85 -3.15 -71.98
C VAL A 497 8.64 -4.43 -71.70
N GLY A 498 9.43 -4.90 -72.68
CA GLY A 498 10.14 -6.19 -72.63
C GLY A 498 9.28 -7.39 -73.05
N PHE A 499 8.14 -7.16 -73.72
CA PHE A 499 7.27 -8.22 -74.22
C PHE A 499 6.80 -7.94 -75.67
N VAL A 500 6.64 -8.99 -76.47
CA VAL A 500 6.15 -8.96 -77.86
C VAL A 500 4.92 -9.87 -78.08
N ASP A 501 4.32 -9.84 -79.27
CA ASP A 501 3.12 -10.61 -79.62
C ASP A 501 3.39 -11.94 -80.36
N ASN A 502 4.66 -12.29 -80.57
CA ASN A 502 5.10 -13.54 -81.21
C ASN A 502 5.94 -14.39 -80.24
N SER A 503 6.18 -15.67 -80.60
CA SER A 503 6.83 -16.64 -79.71
C SER A 503 7.85 -17.52 -80.47
N SER A 504 8.73 -16.87 -81.24
CA SER A 504 9.49 -17.50 -82.33
C SER A 504 10.99 -17.66 -82.05
N ASP A 505 11.44 -17.30 -80.86
CA ASP A 505 12.85 -17.31 -80.47
C ASP A 505 13.32 -18.73 -80.03
N CYS A 506 14.59 -19.04 -80.26
CA CYS A 506 15.23 -20.27 -79.77
C CYS A 506 16.39 -20.05 -78.76
N ASP A 507 16.97 -18.84 -78.65
CA ASP A 507 17.82 -18.42 -77.52
C ASP A 507 17.68 -16.90 -77.27
N ASP A 508 16.60 -16.54 -76.56
CA ASP A 508 16.19 -15.23 -76.00
C ASP A 508 17.23 -14.61 -75.04
N SER A 509 18.51 -14.96 -75.18
CA SER A 509 19.65 -14.32 -74.53
C SER A 509 20.76 -13.87 -75.48
N ASP A 510 20.65 -14.14 -76.80
CA ASP A 510 21.59 -13.72 -77.83
C ASP A 510 20.90 -13.38 -79.17
N ASN A 511 20.76 -12.07 -79.46
CA ASN A 511 20.17 -11.49 -80.67
C ASN A 511 20.87 -11.82 -82.01
N SER A 512 21.76 -12.79 -82.03
CA SER A 512 22.28 -13.42 -83.25
C SER A 512 21.73 -14.84 -83.51
N ILE A 513 20.94 -15.41 -82.59
CA ILE A 513 20.35 -16.76 -82.63
C ILE A 513 18.82 -16.64 -82.71
N ASN A 514 18.32 -16.30 -83.90
CA ASN A 514 16.91 -16.01 -84.15
C ASN A 514 16.51 -16.40 -85.59
N PRO A 515 15.22 -16.36 -85.97
CA PRO A 515 14.76 -16.73 -87.31
C PRO A 515 15.33 -15.94 -88.51
N ASP A 516 16.06 -14.84 -88.28
CA ASP A 516 16.77 -14.03 -89.30
C ASP A 516 18.31 -14.17 -89.21
N GLY A 517 18.83 -15.07 -88.36
CA GLY A 517 20.26 -15.31 -88.11
C GLY A 517 21.04 -15.96 -89.26
N ILE A 518 22.36 -16.10 -89.10
CA ILE A 518 23.28 -16.57 -90.15
C ILE A 518 24.30 -17.57 -89.60
N GLU A 519 24.29 -18.77 -90.17
CA GLU A 519 25.19 -19.89 -89.86
C GLU A 519 26.68 -19.54 -89.90
N ILE A 520 27.40 -19.93 -88.84
CA ILE A 520 28.86 -19.91 -88.72
C ILE A 520 29.37 -21.28 -88.25
N CYS A 521 30.67 -21.58 -88.47
CA CYS A 521 31.29 -22.88 -88.15
C CYS A 521 31.54 -23.01 -86.63
N ASP A 522 30.47 -23.15 -85.83
CA ASP A 522 30.51 -23.25 -84.36
C ASP A 522 29.58 -24.31 -83.75
N ALA A 523 28.80 -25.03 -84.58
CA ALA A 523 27.81 -26.03 -84.21
C ALA A 523 26.57 -25.53 -83.43
N VAL A 524 26.23 -24.24 -83.54
CA VAL A 524 24.94 -23.67 -83.11
C VAL A 524 23.98 -23.60 -84.32
N ASP A 525 22.68 -23.73 -84.06
CA ASP A 525 21.60 -23.42 -85.02
C ASP A 525 21.31 -21.92 -84.95
N ASN A 526 22.07 -21.10 -85.68
CA ASN A 526 22.00 -19.64 -85.55
C ASN A 526 20.69 -19.08 -86.16
N ASN A 527 19.99 -19.84 -86.99
CA ASN A 527 18.80 -19.40 -87.72
C ASN A 527 17.47 -20.03 -87.22
N CYS A 528 17.52 -20.82 -86.15
CA CYS A 528 16.41 -21.52 -85.51
C CYS A 528 15.56 -22.45 -86.43
N ASP A 529 16.07 -22.97 -87.56
CA ASP A 529 15.29 -23.86 -88.46
C ASP A 529 15.37 -25.36 -88.09
N GLY A 530 16.22 -25.73 -87.14
CA GLY A 530 16.42 -27.09 -86.63
C GLY A 530 17.71 -27.79 -87.09
N LYS A 531 18.72 -27.04 -87.56
CA LYS A 531 20.02 -27.54 -88.09
C LYS A 531 21.15 -26.55 -87.79
N ALA A 532 22.39 -27.04 -87.78
CA ALA A 532 23.60 -26.25 -87.52
C ALA A 532 24.70 -26.50 -88.58
N ASP A 533 25.61 -25.54 -88.74
CA ASP A 533 26.81 -25.53 -89.60
C ASP A 533 26.55 -25.68 -91.13
N GLU A 534 25.33 -25.46 -91.63
CA GLU A 534 25.00 -25.85 -93.00
C GLU A 534 25.46 -24.87 -94.09
N GLY A 535 25.74 -25.42 -95.28
CA GLY A 535 26.27 -24.65 -96.42
C GLY A 535 27.78 -24.35 -96.35
N LEU A 536 28.45 -24.74 -95.26
CA LEU A 536 29.88 -24.51 -95.03
C LEU A 536 30.78 -25.55 -95.76
N PRO A 537 32.06 -25.23 -96.06
CA PRO A 537 32.97 -26.11 -96.79
C PRO A 537 33.45 -27.30 -95.92
N LYS A 538 33.98 -28.35 -96.56
CA LYS A 538 34.44 -29.58 -95.89
C LYS A 538 35.90 -29.94 -96.25
N ILE A 539 36.71 -30.27 -95.25
CA ILE A 539 38.14 -30.59 -95.34
C ILE A 539 38.41 -31.84 -94.49
N THR A 540 39.24 -32.77 -94.98
CA THR A 540 39.55 -34.05 -94.32
C THR A 540 40.99 -34.07 -93.79
N TYR A 541 41.18 -34.57 -92.57
CA TYR A 541 42.48 -34.86 -91.95
C TYR A 541 42.49 -36.26 -91.31
N TYR A 542 43.65 -36.85 -91.07
CA TYR A 542 43.83 -38.17 -90.46
C TYR A 542 44.38 -38.02 -89.04
N LEU A 543 43.92 -38.84 -88.09
CA LEU A 543 44.47 -38.87 -86.73
C LEU A 543 45.98 -39.13 -86.79
N ASP A 544 46.73 -38.49 -85.89
CA ASP A 544 48.17 -38.66 -85.60
C ASP A 544 48.28 -38.66 -84.06
N SER A 545 48.13 -39.84 -83.45
CA SER A 545 47.95 -39.93 -81.99
C SER A 545 49.26 -39.80 -81.20
N ASP A 546 50.40 -40.11 -81.81
CA ASP A 546 51.73 -40.07 -81.16
C ASP A 546 52.63 -38.89 -81.56
N ASN A 547 52.27 -38.17 -82.63
CA ASN A 547 52.86 -36.93 -83.11
C ASN A 547 54.25 -37.08 -83.77
N ASP A 548 54.52 -38.21 -84.44
CA ASP A 548 55.69 -38.37 -85.32
C ASP A 548 55.56 -37.63 -86.67
N GLY A 549 54.33 -37.35 -87.13
CA GLY A 549 54.01 -36.66 -88.39
C GLY A 549 53.48 -37.55 -89.53
N PHE A 550 53.26 -38.83 -89.27
CA PHE A 550 52.39 -39.72 -90.05
C PHE A 550 51.00 -39.83 -89.39
N GLY A 551 50.06 -40.46 -90.06
CA GLY A 551 48.68 -40.53 -89.58
C GLY A 551 47.95 -41.77 -90.06
N ASN A 552 46.87 -42.12 -89.37
CA ASN A 552 46.10 -43.34 -89.58
C ASN A 552 45.09 -43.19 -90.73
N LEU A 553 45.37 -43.85 -91.87
CA LEU A 553 44.48 -43.89 -93.05
C LEU A 553 43.05 -44.35 -92.75
N MET A 554 42.83 -45.11 -91.67
CA MET A 554 41.51 -45.60 -91.25
C MET A 554 40.78 -44.67 -90.26
N MET A 555 41.41 -43.58 -89.80
CA MET A 555 40.83 -42.58 -88.88
C MET A 555 40.72 -41.17 -89.53
N PRO A 556 40.06 -40.99 -90.69
CA PRO A 556 39.79 -39.67 -91.22
C PRO A 556 38.71 -38.93 -90.41
N THR A 557 38.89 -37.63 -90.20
CA THR A 557 37.87 -36.71 -89.70
C THR A 557 37.61 -35.60 -90.72
N ASP A 558 36.36 -35.16 -90.84
CA ASP A 558 35.94 -34.06 -91.72
C ASP A 558 35.53 -32.83 -90.90
N THR A 559 35.94 -31.63 -91.31
CA THR A 559 35.64 -30.36 -90.63
C THR A 559 35.49 -29.18 -91.59
N CYS A 560 34.83 -28.09 -91.16
CA CYS A 560 34.86 -26.78 -91.84
C CYS A 560 36.11 -25.93 -91.49
N ILE A 561 36.97 -26.41 -90.59
CA ILE A 561 38.16 -25.69 -90.10
C ILE A 561 39.36 -25.87 -91.06
N MET A 562 40.02 -24.75 -91.40
CA MET A 562 41.12 -24.71 -92.38
C MET A 562 42.51 -25.14 -91.89
N GLN A 563 42.65 -25.50 -90.61
CA GLN A 563 43.88 -26.10 -90.07
C GLN A 563 43.59 -27.52 -89.58
N PRO A 564 44.59 -28.43 -89.60
CA PRO A 564 44.43 -29.74 -88.99
C PRO A 564 44.01 -29.57 -87.51
N PRO A 565 43.00 -30.32 -87.03
CA PRO A 565 42.72 -30.46 -85.62
C PRO A 565 43.96 -30.94 -84.85
N ILE A 566 44.07 -30.60 -83.57
CA ILE A 566 45.22 -31.02 -82.75
C ILE A 566 45.22 -32.55 -82.63
N GLY A 567 46.35 -33.20 -82.94
CA GLY A 567 46.47 -34.65 -83.04
C GLY A 567 45.95 -35.23 -84.37
N TYR A 568 45.90 -34.43 -85.43
CA TYR A 568 45.59 -34.86 -86.79
C TYR A 568 46.58 -34.23 -87.79
N VAL A 569 46.85 -34.89 -88.91
CA VAL A 569 47.72 -34.42 -90.02
C VAL A 569 47.08 -34.68 -91.40
N ASP A 570 47.71 -34.19 -92.47
CA ASP A 570 47.29 -34.41 -93.87
C ASP A 570 47.97 -35.63 -94.53
N ASN A 571 48.86 -36.29 -93.80
CA ASN A 571 49.60 -37.50 -94.17
C ASN A 571 48.89 -38.77 -93.62
N SER A 572 49.04 -39.93 -94.26
CA SER A 572 48.20 -41.11 -93.96
C SER A 572 48.91 -42.46 -94.16
N LEU A 573 50.15 -42.57 -93.68
CA LEU A 573 51.03 -43.74 -93.92
C LEU A 573 51.49 -44.47 -92.66
N ASP A 574 50.82 -44.27 -91.51
CA ASP A 574 51.17 -44.96 -90.28
C ASP A 574 50.55 -46.38 -90.17
N CYS A 575 51.15 -47.27 -89.37
CA CYS A 575 50.65 -48.61 -89.06
C CYS A 575 50.29 -48.85 -87.57
N ASP A 576 50.88 -48.14 -86.60
CA ASP A 576 50.39 -48.03 -85.21
C ASP A 576 50.65 -46.62 -84.66
N ASP A 577 49.85 -45.71 -85.22
CA ASP A 577 49.59 -44.29 -84.91
C ASP A 577 49.55 -43.88 -83.42
N SER A 578 49.62 -44.85 -82.51
CA SER A 578 49.66 -44.66 -81.05
C SER A 578 51.06 -44.75 -80.45
N ASN A 579 52.11 -44.98 -81.25
CA ASN A 579 53.49 -45.12 -80.80
C ASN A 579 54.50 -44.71 -81.88
N SER A 580 55.13 -43.53 -81.70
CA SER A 580 56.15 -42.94 -82.59
C SER A 580 57.46 -43.73 -82.75
N GLY A 581 57.55 -44.92 -82.15
CA GLY A 581 58.57 -45.92 -82.46
C GLY A 581 58.15 -46.91 -83.56
N ILE A 582 56.87 -46.96 -83.94
CA ILE A 582 56.21 -47.85 -84.89
C ILE A 582 55.72 -47.04 -86.11
N SER A 583 56.64 -46.59 -86.95
CA SER A 583 56.29 -45.80 -88.14
C SER A 583 57.27 -46.10 -89.28
N PRO A 584 57.06 -45.58 -90.51
CA PRO A 584 57.94 -45.82 -91.67
C PRO A 584 59.42 -45.41 -91.53
N ILE A 585 59.87 -44.99 -90.35
CA ILE A 585 61.24 -44.62 -89.98
C ILE A 585 61.73 -45.23 -88.64
N GLY A 586 60.97 -46.16 -88.03
CA GLY A 586 61.29 -46.75 -86.72
C GLY A 586 62.50 -47.70 -86.69
N ILE A 587 62.77 -48.29 -85.52
CA ILE A 587 63.96 -49.14 -85.28
C ILE A 587 63.62 -50.32 -84.37
N GLU A 588 63.71 -51.54 -84.92
CA GLU A 588 63.37 -52.79 -84.23
C GLU A 588 64.04 -52.99 -82.86
N ILE A 589 63.24 -53.37 -81.87
CA ILE A 589 63.62 -53.69 -80.49
C ILE A 589 63.47 -55.20 -80.26
N PRO A 590 64.55 -55.93 -79.92
CA PRO A 590 64.42 -57.31 -79.51
C PRO A 590 63.60 -57.47 -78.23
N ASP A 591 62.40 -58.05 -78.39
CA ASP A 591 61.49 -58.65 -77.42
C ASP A 591 60.23 -57.84 -76.96
N ASN A 592 59.31 -57.43 -77.86
CA ASN A 592 58.02 -56.78 -77.50
C ASN A 592 56.70 -57.01 -78.33
N ASP A 593 56.63 -57.97 -79.25
CA ASP A 593 55.55 -58.33 -80.20
C ASP A 593 55.08 -57.16 -81.10
N ILE A 594 55.97 -56.21 -81.44
CA ILE A 594 55.67 -54.92 -82.13
C ILE A 594 56.56 -54.65 -83.37
N ASP A 595 55.95 -54.31 -84.51
CA ASP A 595 56.59 -54.10 -85.82
C ASP A 595 57.15 -52.67 -86.06
N GLU A 596 58.27 -52.31 -85.44
CA GLU A 596 58.69 -50.90 -85.35
C GLU A 596 58.93 -50.10 -86.66
N ASP A 597 59.30 -50.68 -87.80
CA ASP A 597 59.48 -49.90 -89.05
C ASP A 597 58.30 -49.99 -90.04
N CYS A 598 57.19 -50.57 -89.59
CA CYS A 598 55.99 -50.87 -90.39
C CYS A 598 56.24 -51.81 -91.59
N ASN A 599 57.21 -52.76 -91.51
CA ASN A 599 57.43 -53.78 -92.54
C ASN A 599 56.79 -55.16 -92.27
N GLY A 600 56.72 -55.63 -91.00
CA GLY A 600 55.78 -56.67 -90.53
C GLY A 600 56.14 -57.63 -89.36
N ILE A 601 57.09 -57.41 -88.41
CA ILE A 601 57.75 -58.52 -87.62
C ILE A 601 58.26 -58.19 -86.14
N ASP A 602 58.13 -59.07 -85.10
CA ASP A 602 58.84 -59.01 -83.74
C ASP A 602 58.89 -60.29 -82.75
N LEU A 603 58.89 -60.18 -81.37
CA LEU A 603 59.57 -61.05 -80.30
C LEU A 603 59.09 -60.81 -78.76
N PHE A 604 59.50 -61.38 -77.56
CA PHE A 604 58.92 -60.97 -76.19
C PHE A 604 59.53 -61.41 -74.76
N ILE A 605 59.35 -60.67 -73.59
CA ILE A 605 59.85 -61.06 -72.19
C ILE A 605 59.10 -60.92 -70.78
N GLU A 606 58.64 -59.78 -70.17
CA GLU A 606 58.80 -59.50 -68.67
C GLU A 606 57.58 -59.49 -67.61
N ALA A 607 57.69 -58.93 -66.35
CA ALA A 607 57.00 -59.32 -65.06
C ALA A 607 56.45 -58.20 -64.08
N LYS A 608 55.11 -58.06 -63.81
CA LYS A 608 54.47 -56.85 -63.15
C LYS A 608 53.08 -57.10 -62.42
N MET A 609 52.30 -56.07 -62.01
CA MET A 609 50.81 -56.21 -61.76
C MET A 609 50.00 -54.89 -61.70
N PHE A 610 48.71 -54.95 -62.08
CA PHE A 610 47.77 -53.83 -62.27
C PHE A 610 46.35 -54.34 -62.63
N PRO A 611 45.18 -53.73 -62.31
CA PRO A 611 44.92 -52.64 -61.39
C PRO A 611 45.30 -52.99 -59.96
N ASN A 612 45.80 -51.99 -59.24
CA ASN A 612 46.06 -52.08 -57.81
C ASN A 612 45.87 -50.69 -57.16
N PRO A 613 44.98 -50.50 -56.16
CA PRO A 613 43.93 -51.41 -55.69
C PRO A 613 43.10 -52.02 -56.79
N PHE A 614 42.55 -53.20 -56.51
CA PHE A 614 41.52 -53.78 -57.36
C PHE A 614 40.12 -53.39 -56.90
N ASP A 615 39.10 -53.79 -57.64
CA ASP A 615 37.68 -53.73 -57.24
C ASP A 615 37.04 -55.08 -57.61
N GLU A 616 36.90 -55.33 -58.92
CA GLU A 616 37.22 -56.66 -59.44
C GLU A 616 38.73 -56.80 -59.67
N GLU A 617 39.25 -56.33 -60.79
CA GLU A 617 40.42 -56.97 -61.40
C GLU A 617 41.78 -56.53 -60.81
N LEU A 618 42.66 -57.50 -60.51
CA LEU A 618 44.10 -57.33 -60.24
C LEU A 618 44.90 -58.19 -61.23
N ARG A 619 45.23 -57.64 -62.41
CA ARG A 619 45.96 -58.34 -63.49
C ARG A 619 47.46 -58.41 -63.20
N ILE A 620 47.96 -59.60 -62.88
CA ILE A 620 49.33 -59.80 -62.46
C ILE A 620 50.13 -60.40 -63.60
N HIS A 621 51.20 -59.71 -63.98
CA HIS A 621 52.20 -60.19 -64.91
C HIS A 621 53.32 -60.96 -64.20
N LEU A 622 54.01 -61.86 -64.88
CA LEU A 622 55.23 -62.49 -64.38
C LEU A 622 56.06 -63.04 -65.55
N ASN A 623 57.39 -62.97 -65.49
CA ASN A 623 58.32 -63.57 -66.48
C ASN A 623 58.42 -65.08 -66.21
N TYR A 624 57.26 -65.73 -66.31
CA TYR A 624 56.89 -67.01 -65.73
C TYR A 624 55.40 -67.22 -66.00
N ASP A 625 55.01 -68.29 -66.69
CA ASP A 625 53.60 -68.70 -66.82
C ASP A 625 53.26 -69.80 -65.76
N GLY A 626 52.11 -69.71 -65.06
CA GLY A 626 51.74 -70.64 -63.94
C GLY A 626 50.84 -70.12 -62.79
N GLU A 627 50.62 -70.92 -61.74
CA GLU A 627 49.51 -70.78 -60.74
C GLU A 627 49.89 -70.20 -59.35
N VAL A 628 48.98 -69.42 -58.71
CA VAL A 628 49.21 -68.60 -57.49
C VAL A 628 48.03 -68.54 -56.45
N ASN A 629 48.26 -67.96 -55.26
CA ASN A 629 47.29 -67.62 -54.18
C ASN A 629 47.41 -66.14 -53.71
N THR A 630 46.36 -65.56 -53.10
CA THR A 630 46.33 -64.16 -52.58
C THR A 630 45.48 -63.91 -51.32
N TYR A 631 45.72 -62.82 -50.56
CA TYR A 631 45.16 -62.50 -49.21
C TYR A 631 44.97 -60.97 -48.97
N ILE A 632 44.10 -60.50 -48.05
CA ILE A 632 43.74 -59.05 -47.88
C ILE A 632 43.48 -58.56 -46.41
N PHE A 633 44.08 -57.45 -45.92
CA PHE A 633 44.06 -56.98 -44.48
C PHE A 633 43.85 -55.46 -44.19
N GLU A 634 42.75 -55.07 -43.52
CA GLU A 634 42.24 -53.70 -43.24
C GLU A 634 43.21 -52.86 -42.40
N SER A 635 43.61 -51.67 -42.85
CA SER A 635 44.86 -51.06 -42.34
C SER A 635 44.73 -50.22 -41.07
N VAL A 636 43.54 -49.68 -40.75
CA VAL A 636 43.34 -48.92 -39.49
C VAL A 636 43.07 -49.87 -38.31
N SER A 637 42.47 -51.04 -38.58
CA SER A 637 42.07 -52.04 -37.59
C SER A 637 42.94 -53.31 -37.56
N GLY A 638 43.74 -53.55 -38.61
CA GLY A 638 44.46 -54.80 -38.87
C GLY A 638 43.60 -55.96 -39.42
N ARG A 639 42.30 -55.76 -39.64
CA ARG A 639 41.32 -56.86 -39.84
C ARG A 639 41.46 -57.55 -41.20
N ARG A 640 41.83 -58.85 -41.23
CA ARG A 640 41.78 -59.65 -42.47
C ARG A 640 40.34 -59.81 -42.97
N VAL A 641 40.15 -59.75 -44.28
CA VAL A 641 38.82 -59.82 -44.91
C VAL A 641 38.72 -60.75 -46.13
N HIS A 642 39.65 -60.77 -47.11
CA HIS A 642 39.54 -61.58 -48.36
C HIS A 642 40.78 -62.45 -48.72
N PHE A 643 40.62 -63.37 -49.69
CA PHE A 643 41.60 -64.35 -50.22
C PHE A 643 41.17 -65.03 -51.57
N GLN A 644 42.10 -65.33 -52.51
CA GLN A 644 41.84 -65.94 -53.86
C GLN A 644 43.01 -66.84 -54.44
N ARG A 645 42.84 -67.50 -55.64
CA ARG A 645 43.83 -68.18 -56.52
C ARG A 645 43.63 -67.96 -58.04
N ASN A 646 44.71 -68.07 -58.85
CA ASN A 646 44.77 -67.65 -60.29
C ASN A 646 45.93 -68.31 -61.12
N ASN A 647 46.03 -68.09 -62.45
CA ASN A 647 47.10 -68.64 -63.33
C ASN A 647 47.55 -67.76 -64.54
N ILE A 648 48.87 -67.61 -64.76
CA ILE A 648 49.60 -66.75 -65.74
C ILE A 648 49.74 -67.38 -67.16
N ASN A 649 49.58 -66.61 -68.25
CA ASN A 649 49.91 -66.92 -69.67
C ASN A 649 50.33 -65.66 -70.46
N ASN A 650 51.23 -65.74 -71.46
CA ASN A 650 51.82 -64.57 -72.13
C ASN A 650 52.32 -63.55 -71.10
N ASN A 651 52.92 -64.08 -70.03
CA ASN A 651 53.33 -63.37 -68.84
C ASN A 651 52.18 -62.66 -68.06
N PHE A 652 50.88 -63.04 -68.09
CA PHE A 652 49.82 -62.44 -67.20
C PHE A 652 48.58 -63.29 -66.75
N PHE A 653 47.90 -62.90 -65.64
CA PHE A 653 46.64 -63.44 -65.05
C PHE A 653 45.80 -62.40 -64.27
N THR A 654 44.65 -62.74 -63.62
CA THR A 654 43.83 -61.81 -62.79
C THR A 654 43.17 -62.38 -61.50
N ILE A 655 42.74 -61.51 -60.53
CA ILE A 655 41.94 -61.76 -59.28
C ILE A 655 40.66 -60.88 -59.26
N ARG A 656 39.54 -61.25 -58.58
CA ARG A 656 38.29 -60.44 -58.46
C ARG A 656 37.47 -60.65 -57.17
N ASN A 657 37.13 -59.61 -56.37
CA ASN A 657 36.20 -59.75 -55.22
C ASN A 657 35.57 -58.45 -54.65
N TYR A 658 34.26 -58.43 -54.39
CA TYR A 658 33.52 -57.23 -53.92
C TYR A 658 33.10 -57.17 -52.42
N GLU A 659 33.56 -58.07 -51.52
CA GLU A 659 32.96 -58.20 -50.15
C GLU A 659 33.48 -57.17 -49.12
N LEU A 660 34.41 -56.30 -49.48
CA LEU A 660 35.20 -55.57 -48.48
C LEU A 660 34.59 -54.23 -48.05
N PHE A 661 34.93 -53.80 -46.85
CA PHE A 661 34.62 -52.44 -46.42
C PHE A 661 35.59 -51.47 -47.11
N GLY A 662 35.24 -50.19 -47.23
CA GLY A 662 36.26 -49.22 -47.64
C GLY A 662 37.39 -49.16 -46.63
N GLY A 663 38.63 -49.29 -47.09
CA GLY A 663 39.81 -49.24 -46.25
C GLY A 663 41.08 -49.64 -46.99
N VAL A 664 42.23 -49.10 -46.58
CA VAL A 664 43.53 -49.54 -47.10
C VAL A 664 43.74 -51.01 -46.72
N TYR A 665 44.28 -51.85 -47.61
CA TYR A 665 44.39 -53.30 -47.43
C TYR A 665 45.75 -53.88 -47.86
N PHE A 666 46.29 -54.88 -47.16
CA PHE A 666 47.58 -55.51 -47.53
C PHE A 666 47.43 -56.79 -48.38
N LEU A 667 48.16 -56.96 -49.50
CA LEU A 667 48.19 -58.20 -50.31
C LEU A 667 49.47 -59.00 -50.13
N VAL A 668 49.31 -60.30 -50.27
CA VAL A 668 50.40 -61.25 -50.39
C VAL A 668 50.10 -62.20 -51.56
N ILE A 669 50.77 -62.05 -52.71
CA ILE A 669 50.82 -63.13 -53.71
C ILE A 669 51.83 -64.16 -53.24
N ARG A 670 51.37 -65.40 -53.17
CA ARG A 670 52.25 -66.56 -53.07
C ARG A 670 52.05 -67.46 -54.28
N ASP A 671 53.08 -68.21 -54.63
CA ASP A 671 52.87 -69.39 -55.47
C ASP A 671 51.98 -70.42 -54.74
N LYS A 672 51.72 -71.56 -55.39
CA LYS A 672 51.03 -72.69 -54.75
C LYS A 672 51.70 -73.23 -53.47
N ASN A 673 53.01 -73.02 -53.29
CA ASN A 673 53.80 -73.54 -52.17
C ASN A 673 53.79 -72.61 -50.95
N GLY A 674 53.29 -71.37 -51.10
CA GLY A 674 53.38 -70.35 -50.05
C GLY A 674 54.65 -69.49 -50.13
N VAL A 675 55.48 -69.63 -51.17
CA VAL A 675 56.60 -68.73 -51.44
C VAL A 675 56.05 -67.40 -51.94
N GLU A 676 56.44 -66.32 -51.30
CA GLU A 676 56.01 -64.96 -51.61
C GLU A 676 56.64 -64.53 -52.94
N LEU A 677 55.89 -64.66 -54.03
CA LEU A 677 56.29 -64.16 -55.36
C LEU A 677 56.29 -62.62 -55.36
N TYR A 678 55.28 -62.04 -54.70
CA TYR A 678 55.09 -60.60 -54.61
C TYR A 678 54.08 -60.31 -53.49
N SER A 679 54.53 -59.84 -52.33
CA SER A 679 53.64 -59.12 -51.40
C SER A 679 53.74 -57.62 -51.64
N ASN A 680 52.62 -56.93 -51.50
CA ASN A 680 52.52 -55.49 -51.62
C ASN A 680 51.22 -55.02 -50.97
N THR A 681 51.18 -53.79 -50.45
CA THR A 681 49.89 -53.20 -50.08
C THR A 681 49.05 -53.07 -51.36
N ILE A 682 47.79 -53.50 -51.31
CA ILE A 682 46.87 -53.30 -52.44
C ILE A 682 45.94 -52.12 -52.24
N VAL A 683 45.28 -52.07 -51.08
CA VAL A 683 43.94 -51.50 -50.98
C VAL A 683 42.91 -52.30 -51.79
N HIS A 684 41.67 -52.17 -51.37
CA HIS A 684 40.45 -52.64 -52.00
C HIS A 684 39.33 -51.82 -51.36
N VAL A 685 38.12 -52.05 -51.82
CA VAL A 685 37.09 -51.04 -52.00
C VAL A 685 35.73 -51.75 -52.10
N ASN A 686 34.69 -51.12 -52.64
CA ASN A 686 34.03 -50.00 -51.98
C ASN A 686 34.93 -48.77 -51.65
N ARG A 687 34.91 -47.68 -52.42
CA ARG A 687 33.90 -47.29 -53.43
C ARG A 687 32.47 -47.23 -52.88
N ASN A 688 32.41 -47.24 -51.56
CA ASN A 688 31.43 -46.68 -50.64
C ASN A 688 32.31 -46.12 -49.49
N PHE A 689 31.89 -45.00 -48.88
CA PHE A 689 32.78 -43.98 -48.29
C PHE A 689 33.54 -43.17 -49.35
#